data_AF-A0A3P6CM64-F1
#
_entry.id   AF-A0A3P6CM64-F1
#
_cell.length_a   1.000
_cell.length_b   1.000
_cell.length_c   1.000
_cell.angle_alpha   90.00
_cell.angle_beta   90.00
_cell.angle_gamma   90.00
#
_symmetry.space_group_name_H-M   'P 1'
#
loop_
_entity.id
_entity.type
_entity.pdbx_description
1 polymer ?
#
loop_
_entity_poly.entity_id
_entity_poly.type
_entity_poly.pdbx_seq_one_letter_code
_entity_poly.pdbx_strand_id
1 'polypeptide(L)'
;MARWDQIFSLPVQNPTLPEFSSADLVWSKVEGYRDNIDRLALIPYTRVDDFVRGESSNKDCPTSFHVEARRRKAKEKTYKAKVDGILEYILYWCSFGPDDNRKGGSVRPCRSTYVPKKNNAGRPNSKRGCRCHFIVKRLIAEPTVALIIYNHDKHVDEKGLPCHGPQDKKAAGTRAMFAPYISEDLRLRVLSLLYVGVSVETIMQRHNESVEKQGGPSNRDDLLTHRYVRRLERSIRRSTYELDEDDDVSVSMWVESHQSHVFFYQGFSETEPFSLGIQTEWQLQQMIRFGNCRLLASDSRFGTNKLKYPIHSLVVFDSENKAIPVAWIIAPRVSSGDAYRWMRALCNRVHAKDPLWKVAGFIVDDPFADITTIRDVFQCPVLFSFWRIRHAWHKNIIKKCPDTETRVEISRHLGQAVDKICRKQGTATLFEGLMEHFVNSPEFVEYFRAVWSPRIGAWTSALQTLPLASQEICAAMELYHYQMKCRLLNERDSEAYQRTDWLVDKLGTKVHSYFWLDEYTGKDDFARYWREEWVSGLTSFRKALSIPDSDVVISGMSAKVTDKCDVNEVHVVWSPSSHFGVCSCSWAQKGYICQHMIKLAQVCRGNRTAKESVSLLQYYHALVDLLHLPPGDSLFRDYAASLAVSVEKQINALGNLPKSDASEGTVQKQVAGEVATDLDGELSKMPMSRDRGRACSENAEDAISGSEMEMDPSLCSTKAGADDVTSTVQNETDMATENHERCAKRLKFCSTRAREYVDE
;
A
#
# COMPACT_ATOMS: atom_id res chain seq x y z
N MET A 1 47.18 11.02 -6.54
CA MET A 1 46.01 10.14 -6.30
C MET A 1 45.12 10.20 -7.52
N ALA A 2 44.55 9.09 -7.97
CA ALA A 2 43.58 9.15 -9.06
C ALA A 2 42.33 9.90 -8.55
N ARG A 3 41.66 10.67 -9.42
CA ARG A 3 40.43 11.42 -9.08
C ARG A 3 39.40 10.56 -8.34
N TRP A 4 39.31 9.28 -8.70
CA TRP A 4 38.41 8.31 -8.07
C TRP A 4 38.76 8.02 -6.61
N ASP A 5 40.04 7.87 -6.28
CA ASP A 5 40.48 7.64 -4.90
C ASP A 5 40.08 8.82 -4.00
N GLN A 6 40.14 10.04 -4.54
CA GLN A 6 39.69 11.24 -3.83
C GLN A 6 38.18 11.24 -3.63
N ILE A 7 37.38 10.81 -4.63
CA ILE A 7 35.91 10.75 -4.51
C ILE A 7 35.48 9.68 -3.50
N PHE A 8 36.04 8.47 -3.54
CA PHE A 8 35.69 7.40 -2.59
C PHE A 8 36.18 7.66 -1.17
N SER A 9 37.14 8.57 -0.98
CA SER A 9 37.55 9.01 0.35
C SER A 9 36.59 10.02 0.99
N LEU A 10 35.59 10.54 0.24
CA LEU A 10 34.63 11.50 0.77
C LEU A 10 33.58 10.81 1.66
N PRO A 11 33.15 11.44 2.75
CA PRO A 11 32.07 10.90 3.57
C PRO A 11 30.72 11.00 2.85
N VAL A 12 29.92 9.95 2.94
CA VAL A 12 28.51 9.98 2.53
C VAL A 12 27.71 10.76 3.57
N GLN A 13 27.08 11.85 3.16
CA GLN A 13 26.32 12.75 4.02
C GLN A 13 24.83 12.43 3.94
N ASN A 14 24.19 12.26 5.09
CA ASN A 14 22.76 11.99 5.18
C ASN A 14 22.11 12.95 6.19
N PRO A 15 21.79 14.20 5.78
CA PRO A 15 21.16 15.17 6.66
C PRO A 15 19.85 14.63 7.26
N THR A 16 19.59 14.93 8.54
CA THR A 16 18.38 14.50 9.26
C THR A 16 17.13 15.30 8.88
N LEU A 17 17.31 16.44 8.20
CA LEU A 17 16.22 17.26 7.68
C LEU A 17 15.41 16.46 6.64
N PRO A 18 14.06 16.58 6.62
CA PRO A 18 13.22 15.91 5.62
C PRO A 18 13.60 16.30 4.19
N GLU A 19 13.77 17.60 3.94
CA GLU A 19 14.30 18.18 2.72
C GLU A 19 15.55 18.99 3.07
N PHE A 20 16.58 18.92 2.23
CA PHE A 20 17.85 19.60 2.46
C PHE A 20 18.41 20.13 1.14
N SER A 21 19.33 21.08 1.23
CA SER A 21 19.88 21.83 0.11
C SER A 21 21.40 21.72 0.08
N SER A 22 22.02 22.40 -0.87
CA SER A 22 23.46 22.57 -0.98
C SER A 22 24.08 23.28 0.22
N ALA A 23 23.32 24.13 0.91
CA ALA A 23 23.79 24.79 2.13
C ALA A 23 23.95 23.80 3.31
N ASP A 24 23.22 22.67 3.26
CA ASP A 24 23.21 21.65 4.31
C ASP A 24 24.27 20.56 4.07
N LEU A 25 25.05 20.68 3.00
CA LEU A 25 26.10 19.73 2.61
C LEU A 25 27.49 20.36 2.69
N VAL A 26 28.47 19.56 3.11
CA VAL A 26 29.89 19.88 3.05
C VAL A 26 30.43 19.50 1.68
N TRP A 27 30.92 20.50 0.93
CA TRP A 27 31.42 20.33 -0.43
C TRP A 27 32.93 20.15 -0.48
N SER A 28 33.39 19.15 -1.23
CA SER A 28 34.81 18.92 -1.50
C SER A 28 35.18 19.37 -2.91
N LYS A 29 36.37 19.96 -3.05
CA LYS A 29 36.92 20.39 -4.34
C LYS A 29 37.85 19.31 -4.88
N VAL A 30 37.48 18.70 -6.00
CA VAL A 30 38.23 17.60 -6.62
C VAL A 30 38.54 17.96 -8.06
N GLU A 31 39.71 17.56 -8.54
CA GLU A 31 40.16 17.92 -9.89
C GLU A 31 39.29 17.29 -10.99
N GLY A 32 38.92 18.16 -11.93
CA GLY A 32 37.97 18.08 -13.02
C GLY A 32 38.39 17.22 -14.21
N TYR A 33 37.51 17.12 -15.20
CA TYR A 33 37.95 16.83 -16.57
C TYR A 33 38.38 18.16 -17.22
N ARG A 34 39.55 18.20 -17.87
CA ARG A 34 40.19 19.42 -18.43
C ARG A 34 40.59 20.47 -17.38
N ASP A 35 41.22 20.05 -16.29
CA ASP A 35 41.81 20.93 -15.26
C ASP A 35 40.84 21.89 -14.56
N ASN A 36 39.52 21.66 -14.68
CA ASN A 36 38.51 22.38 -13.90
C ASN A 36 38.50 21.87 -12.46
N ILE A 37 37.97 22.62 -11.50
CA ILE A 37 37.78 22.12 -10.12
C ILE A 37 36.28 21.86 -9.92
N ASP A 38 35.92 20.59 -9.69
CA ASP A 38 34.54 20.20 -9.44
C ASP A 38 34.22 20.27 -7.94
N ARG A 39 33.06 20.86 -7.60
CA ARG A 39 32.49 20.83 -6.25
C ARG A 39 31.61 19.59 -6.10
N LEU A 40 32.01 18.68 -5.23
CA LEU A 40 31.43 17.35 -5.07
C LEU A 40 30.89 17.12 -3.65
N ALA A 41 29.79 16.39 -3.56
CA ALA A 41 29.27 15.82 -2.31
C ALA A 41 28.69 14.43 -2.59
N LEU A 42 28.73 13.54 -1.59
CA LEU A 42 28.12 12.22 -1.64
C LEU A 42 26.90 12.19 -0.72
N ILE A 43 25.77 11.70 -1.23
CA ILE A 43 24.55 11.47 -0.44
C ILE A 43 23.96 10.08 -0.76
N PRO A 44 23.10 9.50 0.08
CA PRO A 44 22.35 8.30 -0.30
C PRO A 44 21.50 8.57 -1.55
N TYR A 45 21.53 7.65 -2.52
CA TYR A 45 20.80 7.83 -3.78
C TYR A 45 19.29 7.98 -3.58
N THR A 46 18.73 7.34 -2.55
CA THR A 46 17.32 7.44 -2.15
C THR A 46 16.92 8.85 -1.69
N ARG A 47 17.88 9.69 -1.29
CA ARG A 47 17.66 11.05 -0.79
C ARG A 47 17.85 12.12 -1.88
N VAL A 48 18.09 11.74 -3.14
CA VAL A 48 18.29 12.71 -4.24
C VAL A 48 17.06 13.59 -4.45
N ASP A 49 15.86 13.03 -4.36
CA ASP A 49 14.63 13.81 -4.54
C ASP A 49 14.41 14.80 -3.38
N ASP A 50 14.83 14.44 -2.16
CA ASP A 50 14.81 15.36 -1.01
C ASP A 50 15.78 16.52 -1.20
N PHE A 51 16.95 16.26 -1.77
CA PHE A 51 17.92 17.30 -2.14
C PHE A 51 17.36 18.25 -3.20
N VAL A 52 16.77 17.70 -4.26
CA VAL A 52 16.18 18.50 -5.36
C VAL A 52 15.02 19.37 -4.83
N ARG A 53 14.19 18.83 -3.93
CA ARG A 53 13.12 19.60 -3.27
C ARG A 53 13.67 20.72 -2.40
N GLY A 54 14.65 20.44 -1.53
CA GLY A 54 15.26 21.45 -0.69
C GLY A 54 15.95 22.56 -1.48
N GLU A 55 16.66 22.22 -2.57
CA GLU A 55 17.20 23.21 -3.52
C GLU A 55 16.11 24.03 -4.21
N SER A 56 14.98 23.42 -4.54
CA SER A 56 13.86 24.10 -5.18
C SER A 56 13.17 25.11 -4.24
N SER A 57 13.17 24.80 -2.94
CA SER A 57 12.56 25.59 -1.87
C SER A 57 13.46 26.71 -1.32
N ASN A 58 14.59 27.01 -1.96
CA ASN A 58 15.52 28.05 -1.51
C ASN A 58 14.86 29.44 -1.53
N LYS A 59 14.81 30.10 -0.36
CA LYS A 59 14.17 31.42 -0.17
C LYS A 59 14.81 32.53 -0.99
N ASP A 60 16.12 32.45 -1.25
CA ASP A 60 16.85 33.48 -2.00
C ASP A 60 16.56 33.43 -3.50
N CYS A 61 16.22 32.24 -4.03
CA CYS A 61 16.05 32.01 -5.46
C CYS A 61 15.07 30.84 -5.71
N PRO A 62 13.78 30.97 -5.35
CA PRO A 62 12.85 29.85 -5.44
C PRO A 62 12.61 29.44 -6.90
N THR A 63 12.86 28.17 -7.21
CA THR A 63 12.70 27.64 -8.56
C THR A 63 12.48 26.13 -8.53
N SER A 64 11.97 25.54 -9.60
CA SER A 64 11.98 24.08 -9.75
C SER A 64 13.13 23.69 -10.66
N PHE A 65 13.75 22.55 -10.37
CA PHE A 65 14.80 21.98 -11.21
C PHE A 65 14.22 20.93 -12.14
N HIS A 66 14.33 21.13 -13.45
CA HIS A 66 13.92 20.14 -14.45
C HIS A 66 15.12 19.32 -14.91
N VAL A 67 14.86 18.09 -15.37
CA VAL A 67 15.89 17.24 -15.96
C VAL A 67 16.17 17.71 -17.39
N GLU A 68 17.34 18.32 -17.61
CA GLU A 68 17.78 18.81 -18.93
C GLU A 68 18.39 17.68 -19.76
N ALA A 69 19.12 16.76 -19.12
CA ALA A 69 19.68 15.60 -19.79
C ALA A 69 19.72 14.41 -18.84
N ARG A 70 19.29 13.24 -19.33
CA ARG A 70 19.41 11.96 -18.63
C ARG A 70 20.11 10.97 -19.52
N ARG A 71 21.16 10.32 -19.00
CA ARG A 71 21.86 9.25 -19.70
C ARG A 71 21.91 8.04 -18.79
N ARG A 72 21.46 6.89 -19.31
CA ARG A 72 21.48 5.60 -18.63
C ARG A 72 22.25 4.61 -19.49
N LYS A 73 23.08 3.77 -18.87
CA LYS A 73 23.70 2.64 -19.57
C LYS A 73 22.76 1.43 -19.54
N ALA A 74 22.69 0.70 -20.65
CA ALA A 74 21.89 -0.52 -20.79
C ALA A 74 22.55 -1.70 -20.04
N LYS A 75 21.74 -2.56 -19.40
CA LYS A 75 22.23 -3.62 -18.50
C LYS A 75 22.95 -4.79 -19.19
N GLU A 76 22.74 -4.99 -20.49
CA GLU A 76 23.14 -6.24 -21.17
C GLU A 76 24.61 -6.30 -21.63
N LYS A 77 25.39 -5.22 -21.51
CA LYS A 77 26.82 -5.26 -21.86
C LYS A 77 27.63 -5.45 -20.59
N THR A 78 28.40 -6.55 -20.52
CA THR A 78 29.53 -6.69 -19.58
C THR A 78 30.55 -5.59 -19.88
N TYR A 79 30.39 -4.45 -19.22
CA TYR A 79 31.35 -3.37 -19.32
C TYR A 79 32.63 -3.83 -18.61
N LYS A 80 33.77 -3.83 -19.31
CA LYS A 80 35.07 -3.95 -18.64
C LYS A 80 35.06 -2.99 -17.45
N ALA A 81 35.55 -3.44 -16.29
CA ALA A 81 35.74 -2.62 -15.10
C ALA A 81 36.77 -1.51 -15.38
N LYS A 82 36.41 -0.56 -16.23
CA LYS A 82 37.08 0.72 -16.32
C LYS A 82 36.53 1.54 -15.16
N VAL A 83 37.48 2.07 -14.39
CA VAL A 83 37.30 2.85 -13.18
C VAL A 83 36.32 4.04 -13.35
N ASP A 84 36.04 4.47 -14.58
CA ASP A 84 35.09 5.56 -14.95
C ASP A 84 33.63 5.13 -15.23
N GLY A 85 33.09 4.20 -14.45
CA GLY A 85 31.75 3.65 -14.66
C GLY A 85 30.61 4.50 -14.08
N ILE A 86 29.80 5.16 -14.92
CA ILE A 86 28.54 5.83 -14.50
C ILE A 86 27.33 4.95 -14.88
N LEU A 87 26.47 4.61 -13.92
CA LEU A 87 25.18 3.91 -14.14
C LEU A 87 24.12 4.87 -14.67
N GLU A 88 23.97 5.99 -13.97
CA GLU A 88 23.00 7.01 -14.31
C GLU A 88 23.63 8.39 -14.16
N TYR A 89 23.40 9.22 -15.17
CA TYR A 89 23.78 10.62 -15.21
C TYR A 89 22.50 11.44 -15.38
N ILE A 90 22.26 12.36 -14.47
CA ILE A 90 21.13 13.28 -14.54
C ILE A 90 21.68 14.70 -14.39
N LEU A 91 21.43 15.54 -15.39
CA LEU A 91 21.69 16.98 -15.33
C LEU A 91 20.38 17.68 -14.95
N TYR A 92 20.35 18.22 -13.75
CA TYR A 92 19.27 19.07 -13.27
C TYR A 92 19.62 20.52 -13.59
N TRP A 93 18.68 21.23 -14.20
CA TRP A 93 18.82 22.63 -14.52
C TRP A 93 17.68 23.41 -13.88
N CYS A 94 17.96 24.63 -13.43
CA CYS A 94 16.90 25.54 -13.03
C CYS A 94 15.87 25.71 -14.17
N SER A 95 14.57 25.80 -13.86
CA SER A 95 13.50 25.92 -14.85
C SER A 95 13.59 27.13 -15.80
N PHE A 96 14.39 28.14 -15.46
CA PHE A 96 14.73 29.22 -16.39
C PHE A 96 15.62 28.75 -17.55
N GLY A 97 16.30 27.62 -17.41
CA GLY A 97 17.12 26.99 -18.44
C GLY A 97 18.36 27.83 -18.79
N PRO A 98 19.30 27.29 -19.57
CA PRO A 98 20.52 28.02 -19.95
C PRO A 98 20.27 29.13 -20.98
N ASP A 99 19.20 29.06 -21.77
CA ASP A 99 19.02 29.90 -22.96
C ASP A 99 18.50 31.31 -22.61
N ASP A 100 19.24 32.37 -23.00
CA ASP A 100 18.83 33.78 -22.83
C ASP A 100 18.11 34.29 -24.08
N ASN A 101 16.80 34.54 -23.95
CA ASN A 101 15.92 34.91 -25.05
C ASN A 101 15.76 36.44 -25.21
N ARG A 102 16.57 37.25 -24.51
CA ARG A 102 16.59 38.70 -24.70
C ARG A 102 17.13 39.06 -26.09
N LYS A 103 16.82 40.28 -26.58
CA LYS A 103 17.48 40.81 -27.78
C LYS A 103 19.00 40.83 -27.56
N GLY A 104 19.75 40.08 -28.37
CA GLY A 104 21.20 39.89 -28.23
C GLY A 104 21.63 38.85 -27.18
N GLY A 105 20.70 38.03 -26.67
CA GLY A 105 20.99 36.88 -25.82
C GLY A 105 21.43 35.65 -26.61
N SER A 106 22.17 34.76 -25.96
CA SER A 106 22.69 33.52 -26.51
C SER A 106 21.63 32.41 -26.39
N VAL A 107 21.20 31.86 -27.52
CA VAL A 107 20.31 30.69 -27.61
C VAL A 107 21.06 29.57 -28.31
N ARG A 108 21.00 28.35 -27.78
CA ARG A 108 21.71 27.20 -28.36
C ARG A 108 21.18 26.85 -29.77
N PRO A 109 22.04 26.50 -30.75
CA PRO A 109 21.68 26.30 -32.16
C PRO A 109 20.56 25.28 -32.41
N CYS A 110 20.49 24.22 -31.60
CA CYS A 110 19.50 23.13 -31.72
C CYS A 110 18.04 23.54 -31.40
N ARG A 111 17.79 24.77 -30.96
CA ARG A 111 16.44 25.30 -30.69
C ARG A 111 16.06 26.52 -31.53
N SER A 112 16.88 26.88 -32.53
CA SER A 112 16.68 28.09 -33.36
C SER A 112 15.45 28.06 -34.28
N THR A 113 14.84 26.88 -34.50
CA THR A 113 13.62 26.71 -35.32
C THR A 113 12.32 26.82 -34.54
N TYR A 114 12.36 27.06 -33.22
CA TYR A 114 11.15 27.16 -32.40
C TYR A 114 10.42 28.49 -32.65
N VAL A 115 9.31 28.45 -33.40
CA VAL A 115 8.35 29.55 -33.45
C VAL A 115 7.74 29.71 -32.05
N PRO A 116 7.80 30.89 -31.42
CA PRO A 116 7.27 31.07 -30.07
C PRO A 116 5.75 30.83 -30.09
N LYS A 117 5.28 29.70 -29.53
CA LYS A 117 3.87 29.62 -29.11
C LYS A 117 3.65 30.79 -28.15
N LYS A 118 2.59 31.58 -28.35
CA LYS A 118 2.17 32.67 -27.43
C LYS A 118 2.01 32.09 -26.02
N ASN A 119 3.10 32.07 -25.26
CA ASN A 119 3.12 31.54 -23.90
C ASN A 119 2.80 32.68 -22.95
N ASN A 120 1.99 32.37 -21.93
CA ASN A 120 1.63 33.29 -20.84
C ASN A 120 2.82 33.60 -19.90
N ALA A 121 4.00 33.04 -20.14
CA ALA A 121 5.23 33.49 -19.49
C ALA A 121 5.55 34.89 -20.02
N GLY A 122 5.65 35.87 -19.12
CA GLY A 122 5.85 37.28 -19.48
C GLY A 122 6.93 37.46 -20.55
N ARG A 123 6.51 37.96 -21.72
CA ARG A 123 7.30 38.36 -22.90
C ARG A 123 8.42 37.37 -23.32
N PRO A 124 8.29 36.71 -24.50
CA PRO A 124 9.35 35.89 -25.10
C PRO A 124 10.73 36.58 -25.15
N ASN A 125 10.75 37.92 -25.23
CA ASN A 125 11.95 38.73 -25.38
C ASN A 125 12.60 39.17 -24.04
N SER A 126 12.18 38.62 -22.89
CA SER A 126 12.72 38.99 -21.57
C SER A 126 13.21 37.83 -20.69
N LYS A 127 13.08 36.57 -21.12
CA LYS A 127 13.54 35.42 -20.33
C LYS A 127 15.07 35.39 -20.30
N ARG A 128 15.66 35.65 -19.13
CA ARG A 128 17.09 35.47 -18.88
C ARG A 128 17.41 33.98 -18.70
N GLY A 129 18.49 33.52 -19.31
CA GLY A 129 19.07 32.21 -18.99
C GLY A 129 19.58 32.19 -17.56
N CYS A 130 19.56 31.02 -16.94
CA CYS A 130 20.11 30.74 -15.62
C CYS A 130 21.27 29.75 -15.78
N ARG A 131 22.41 30.02 -15.14
CA ARG A 131 23.55 29.10 -15.11
C ARG A 131 23.44 28.04 -14.01
N CYS A 132 22.48 28.17 -13.10
CA CYS A 132 22.33 27.25 -11.97
C CYS A 132 21.94 25.85 -12.44
N HIS A 133 22.83 24.90 -12.19
CA HIS A 133 22.64 23.49 -12.51
C HIS A 133 23.54 22.62 -11.64
N PHE A 134 23.09 21.42 -11.39
CA PHE A 134 23.88 20.38 -10.75
C PHE A 134 23.70 19.06 -11.47
N ILE A 135 24.70 18.20 -11.32
CA ILE A 135 24.73 16.88 -11.93
C ILE A 135 24.65 15.87 -10.81
N VAL A 136 23.75 14.90 -10.96
CA VAL A 136 23.68 13.72 -10.12
C VAL A 136 24.22 12.54 -10.91
N LYS A 137 25.24 11.87 -10.37
CA LYS A 137 25.83 10.65 -10.93
C LYS A 137 25.62 9.49 -9.95
N ARG A 138 25.04 8.41 -10.43
CA ARG A 138 25.03 7.11 -9.75
C ARG A 138 26.24 6.31 -10.24
N LEU A 139 27.15 5.97 -9.33
CA LEU A 139 28.41 5.29 -9.68
C LEU A 139 28.19 3.78 -9.81
N ILE A 140 28.94 3.12 -10.72
CA ILE A 140 28.89 1.66 -10.86
C ILE A 140 29.45 0.96 -9.62
N ALA A 141 30.53 1.49 -9.04
CA ALA A 141 31.19 0.86 -7.91
C ALA A 141 30.35 0.92 -6.62
N GLU A 142 29.53 1.96 -6.45
CA GLU A 142 28.68 2.15 -5.26
C GLU A 142 27.29 2.67 -5.66
N PRO A 143 26.38 1.78 -6.09
CA PRO A 143 25.07 2.17 -6.62
C PRO A 143 24.08 2.73 -5.59
N THR A 144 24.36 2.56 -4.30
CA THR A 144 23.54 3.08 -3.18
C THR A 144 23.81 4.56 -2.91
N VAL A 145 24.87 5.12 -3.48
CA VAL A 145 25.32 6.49 -3.26
C VAL A 145 25.17 7.31 -4.55
N ALA A 146 24.77 8.57 -4.39
CA ALA A 146 24.75 9.58 -5.44
C ALA A 146 25.90 10.57 -5.26
N LEU A 147 26.68 10.76 -6.31
CA LEU A 147 27.65 11.83 -6.42
C LEU A 147 26.98 13.08 -7.01
N ILE A 148 26.88 14.14 -6.23
CA ILE A 148 26.38 15.43 -6.67
C ILE A 148 27.56 16.31 -7.08
N ILE A 149 27.48 16.90 -8.26
CA ILE A 149 28.44 17.89 -8.77
C ILE A 149 27.70 19.22 -8.92
N TYR A 150 28.08 20.23 -8.13
CA TYR A 150 27.37 21.51 -8.10
C TYR A 150 28.32 22.69 -8.28
N ASN A 151 28.77 22.87 -9.53
CA ASN A 151 29.76 23.89 -9.88
C ASN A 151 29.15 25.29 -10.00
N HIS A 152 27.87 25.38 -10.36
CA HIS A 152 27.16 26.64 -10.54
C HIS A 152 25.91 26.66 -9.65
N ASP A 153 26.07 27.05 -8.40
CA ASP A 153 25.01 27.16 -7.38
C ASP A 153 24.32 28.53 -7.38
N LYS A 154 24.85 29.50 -8.13
CA LYS A 154 24.29 30.85 -8.23
C LYS A 154 23.28 30.95 -9.37
N HIS A 155 22.10 31.48 -9.07
CA HIS A 155 21.04 31.78 -10.03
C HIS A 155 21.33 33.10 -10.78
N VAL A 156 22.30 33.04 -11.69
CA VAL A 156 22.74 34.19 -12.51
C VAL A 156 22.71 33.88 -14.00
N ASP A 157 22.61 34.92 -14.82
CA ASP A 157 22.76 34.85 -16.29
C ASP A 157 24.24 34.78 -16.71
N GLU A 158 24.52 34.68 -18.02
CA GLU A 158 25.90 34.66 -18.54
C GLU A 158 26.72 35.90 -18.14
N LYS A 159 26.06 37.02 -17.86
CA LYS A 159 26.67 38.28 -17.45
C LYS A 159 26.82 38.40 -15.92
N GLY A 160 26.49 37.34 -15.18
CA GLY A 160 26.60 37.30 -13.71
C GLY A 160 25.50 38.08 -12.98
N LEU A 161 24.45 38.51 -13.67
CA LEU A 161 23.32 39.20 -13.05
C LEU A 161 22.30 38.18 -12.52
N PRO A 162 21.61 38.44 -11.39
CA PRO A 162 20.52 37.59 -10.90
C PRO A 162 19.51 37.32 -12.01
N CYS A 163 19.17 36.05 -12.23
CA CYS A 163 18.27 35.63 -13.30
C CYS A 163 16.80 35.57 -12.84
N HIS A 164 16.55 35.26 -11.57
CA HIS A 164 15.25 35.23 -10.90
C HIS A 164 15.43 35.38 -9.37
N GLY A 165 14.31 35.46 -8.63
CA GLY A 165 14.29 35.60 -7.17
C GLY A 165 14.28 37.06 -6.67
N PRO A 166 14.20 37.29 -5.34
CA PRO A 166 14.09 38.64 -4.75
C PRO A 166 15.25 39.59 -5.10
N GLN A 167 16.40 39.05 -5.48
CA GLN A 167 17.59 39.83 -5.85
C GLN A 167 17.54 40.39 -7.29
N ASP A 168 16.65 39.91 -8.18
CA ASP A 168 16.46 40.51 -9.50
C ASP A 168 15.62 41.80 -9.41
N LYS A 169 16.29 42.95 -9.27
CA LYS A 169 15.64 44.27 -9.22
C LYS A 169 14.78 44.59 -10.46
N LYS A 170 15.01 43.91 -11.60
CA LYS A 170 14.17 44.05 -12.81
C LYS A 170 12.91 43.15 -12.79
N ALA A 171 12.79 42.28 -11.78
CA ALA A 171 11.64 41.42 -11.52
C ALA A 171 10.64 42.00 -10.51
N ALA A 172 10.86 43.23 -10.02
CA ALA A 172 9.94 43.93 -9.13
C ALA A 172 8.53 44.01 -9.77
N GLY A 173 7.56 43.29 -9.22
CA GLY A 173 6.19 43.18 -9.77
C GLY A 173 5.80 41.83 -10.38
N THR A 174 6.27 40.71 -9.80
CA THR A 174 5.61 39.37 -9.82
C THR A 174 5.73 38.42 -11.02
N ARG A 175 6.73 38.50 -11.92
CA ARG A 175 6.84 37.49 -13.02
C ARG A 175 8.16 36.76 -13.21
N ALA A 176 9.24 37.18 -12.56
CA ALA A 176 10.52 36.48 -12.62
C ALA A 176 11.05 36.10 -11.22
N MET A 177 10.19 36.07 -10.20
CA MET A 177 10.61 35.64 -8.86
C MET A 177 10.63 34.11 -8.70
N PHE A 178 9.86 33.37 -9.53
CA PHE A 178 9.61 31.94 -9.34
C PHE A 178 9.73 31.14 -10.65
N ALA A 179 9.87 29.82 -10.54
CA ALA A 179 9.89 28.91 -11.69
C ALA A 179 8.74 29.17 -12.68
N PRO A 180 8.91 28.97 -14.00
CA PRO A 180 7.81 29.09 -14.95
C PRO A 180 6.68 28.07 -14.73
N TYR A 181 6.98 26.87 -14.25
CA TYR A 181 6.06 25.74 -14.13
C TYR A 181 5.80 25.37 -12.67
N ILE A 182 4.56 24.98 -12.38
CA ILE A 182 4.22 24.35 -11.10
C ILE A 182 4.82 22.94 -11.02
N SER A 183 4.98 22.41 -9.82
CA SER A 183 5.45 21.05 -9.60
C SER A 183 4.47 20.00 -10.13
N GLU A 184 4.97 18.81 -10.45
CA GLU A 184 4.12 17.70 -10.85
C GLU A 184 3.28 17.19 -9.67
N ASP A 185 3.75 17.33 -8.42
CA ASP A 185 2.97 17.00 -7.22
C ASP A 185 1.73 17.88 -7.09
N LEU A 186 1.89 19.21 -7.20
CA LEU A 186 0.74 20.12 -7.18
C LEU A 186 -0.17 19.86 -8.37
N ARG A 187 0.39 19.56 -9.55
CA ARG A 187 -0.40 19.22 -10.74
C ARG A 187 -1.26 17.99 -10.52
N LEU A 188 -0.67 16.89 -10.01
CA LEU A 188 -1.38 15.66 -9.67
C LEU A 188 -2.44 15.90 -8.59
N ARG A 189 -2.10 16.65 -7.53
CA ARG A 189 -3.05 17.05 -6.48
C ARG A 189 -4.29 17.74 -7.05
N VAL A 190 -4.09 18.76 -7.88
CA VAL A 190 -5.18 19.50 -8.51
C VAL A 190 -5.99 18.60 -9.44
N LEU A 191 -5.33 17.77 -10.25
CA LEU A 191 -6.03 16.81 -11.13
C LEU A 191 -6.88 15.83 -10.33
N SER A 192 -6.32 15.22 -9.28
CA SER A 192 -7.02 14.25 -8.45
C SER A 192 -8.23 14.86 -7.75
N LEU A 193 -8.10 16.06 -7.18
CA LEU A 193 -9.22 16.79 -6.59
C LEU A 193 -10.32 17.08 -7.63
N LEU A 194 -9.96 17.45 -8.86
CA LEU A 194 -10.94 17.67 -9.93
C LEU A 194 -11.65 16.38 -10.34
N TYR A 195 -10.93 15.26 -10.47
CA TYR A 195 -11.52 13.96 -10.84
C TYR A 195 -12.50 13.41 -9.81
N VAL A 196 -12.27 13.67 -8.52
CA VAL A 196 -13.22 13.28 -7.45
C VAL A 196 -14.37 14.29 -7.28
N GLY A 197 -14.38 15.37 -8.07
CA GLY A 197 -15.50 16.32 -8.16
C GLY A 197 -15.39 17.55 -7.25
N VAL A 198 -14.22 17.83 -6.67
CA VAL A 198 -13.99 19.09 -5.95
C VAL A 198 -13.99 20.24 -6.95
N SER A 199 -14.77 21.30 -6.66
CA SER A 199 -14.88 22.43 -7.57
C SER A 199 -13.60 23.25 -7.64
N VAL A 200 -13.38 23.92 -8.77
CA VAL A 200 -12.25 24.83 -8.98
C VAL A 200 -12.20 25.90 -7.90
N GLU A 201 -13.36 26.45 -7.54
CA GLU A 201 -13.50 27.48 -6.52
C GLU A 201 -12.99 27.00 -5.16
N THR A 202 -13.29 25.74 -4.80
CA THR A 202 -12.84 25.16 -3.53
C THR A 202 -11.35 24.91 -3.52
N ILE A 203 -10.81 24.32 -4.59
CA ILE A 203 -9.38 24.05 -4.72
C ILE A 203 -8.61 25.36 -4.58
N MET A 204 -9.06 26.41 -5.27
CA MET A 204 -8.44 27.73 -5.21
C MET A 204 -8.59 28.39 -3.85
N GLN A 205 -9.75 28.27 -3.20
CA GLN A 205 -9.97 28.79 -1.86
C GLN A 205 -9.01 28.15 -0.85
N ARG A 206 -8.97 26.81 -0.78
CA ARG A 206 -8.11 26.06 0.16
C ARG A 206 -6.63 26.30 -0.10
N HIS A 207 -6.24 26.38 -1.38
CA HIS A 207 -4.88 26.75 -1.77
C HIS A 207 -4.52 28.15 -1.26
N ASN A 208 -5.37 29.15 -1.48
CA ASN A 208 -5.14 30.52 -1.01
C ASN A 208 -5.07 30.60 0.52
N GLU A 209 -5.97 29.92 1.24
CA GLU A 209 -5.93 29.83 2.71
C GLU A 209 -4.61 29.24 3.22
N SER A 210 -4.10 28.20 2.55
CA SER A 210 -2.78 27.62 2.86
C SER A 210 -1.64 28.63 2.61
N VAL A 211 -1.72 29.38 1.51
CA VAL A 211 -0.72 30.41 1.15
C VAL A 211 -0.78 31.61 2.10
N GLU A 212 -1.96 31.98 2.60
CA GLU A 212 -2.11 33.03 3.60
C GLU A 212 -1.56 32.60 4.97
N LYS A 213 -1.84 31.36 5.40
CA LYS A 213 -1.34 30.81 6.67
C LYS A 213 0.19 30.78 6.74
N GLN A 214 0.88 30.56 5.62
CA GLN A 214 2.34 30.60 5.55
C GLN A 214 2.92 32.03 5.41
N GLY A 215 2.10 33.07 5.37
CA GLY A 215 2.53 34.47 5.26
C GLY A 215 2.67 35.00 3.83
N GLY A 216 2.08 34.31 2.84
CA GLY A 216 2.08 34.70 1.43
C GLY A 216 2.84 33.73 0.50
N PRO A 217 2.91 34.01 -0.81
CA PRO A 217 3.57 33.13 -1.77
C PRO A 217 5.09 33.02 -1.52
N SER A 218 5.54 31.79 -1.28
CA SER A 218 6.94 31.42 -1.00
C SER A 218 7.63 30.73 -2.18
N ASN A 219 6.86 30.07 -3.04
CA ASN A 219 7.35 29.31 -4.19
C ASN A 219 6.42 29.45 -5.41
N ARG A 220 6.70 28.71 -6.49
CA ARG A 220 5.89 28.78 -7.72
C ARG A 220 4.50 28.17 -7.56
N ASP A 221 4.38 27.12 -6.79
CA ASP A 221 3.15 26.37 -6.56
C ASP A 221 2.12 27.26 -5.84
N ASP A 222 2.58 28.12 -4.94
CA ASP A 222 1.76 29.12 -4.26
C ASP A 222 1.08 30.11 -5.21
N LEU A 223 1.66 30.32 -6.40
CA LEU A 223 1.11 31.14 -7.47
C LEU A 223 0.20 30.37 -8.43
N LEU A 224 -0.46 29.31 -7.96
CA LEU A 224 -1.52 28.63 -8.69
C LEU A 224 -2.59 29.64 -9.10
N THR A 225 -3.03 29.57 -10.35
CA THR A 225 -4.03 30.52 -10.87
C THR A 225 -5.33 29.82 -11.15
N HIS A 226 -6.43 30.52 -10.89
CA HIS A 226 -7.77 30.05 -11.22
C HIS A 226 -7.92 29.68 -12.70
N ARG A 227 -7.28 30.44 -13.62
CA ARG A 227 -7.26 30.13 -15.06
C ARG A 227 -6.56 28.80 -15.38
N TYR A 228 -5.54 28.43 -14.61
CA TYR A 228 -4.83 27.16 -14.79
C TYR A 228 -5.72 25.99 -14.35
N VAL A 229 -6.30 26.07 -13.16
CA VAL A 229 -7.20 25.02 -12.64
C VAL A 229 -8.42 24.85 -13.55
N ARG A 230 -9.06 25.94 -13.99
CA ARG A 230 -10.15 25.89 -14.99
C ARG A 230 -9.73 25.27 -16.32
N ARG A 231 -8.46 25.39 -16.71
CA ARG A 231 -7.97 24.75 -17.94
C ARG A 231 -7.87 23.24 -17.76
N LEU A 232 -7.35 22.78 -16.62
CA LEU A 232 -7.31 21.36 -16.29
C LEU A 232 -8.71 20.77 -16.23
N GLU A 233 -9.63 21.44 -15.54
CA GLU A 233 -11.04 21.02 -15.47
C GLU A 233 -11.67 20.91 -16.87
N ARG A 234 -11.47 21.90 -17.75
CA ARG A 234 -11.95 21.82 -19.14
C ARG A 234 -11.31 20.69 -19.93
N SER A 235 -10.05 20.39 -19.65
CA SER A 235 -9.36 19.26 -20.28
C SER A 235 -10.00 17.94 -19.86
N ILE A 236 -10.29 17.78 -18.57
CA ILE A 236 -10.97 16.61 -18.01
C ILE A 236 -12.37 16.47 -18.64
N ARG A 237 -13.16 17.54 -18.68
CA ARG A 237 -14.51 17.53 -19.29
C ARG A 237 -14.54 17.24 -20.79
N ARG A 238 -13.42 17.45 -21.49
CA ARG A 238 -13.27 17.13 -22.92
C ARG A 238 -12.65 15.77 -23.15
N SER A 239 -12.04 15.18 -22.13
CA SER A 239 -11.55 13.81 -22.17
C SER A 239 -12.77 12.92 -22.14
N THR A 240 -12.94 12.12 -23.18
CA THR A 240 -13.97 11.10 -23.25
C THR A 240 -13.27 9.76 -23.47
N TYR A 241 -13.84 8.70 -22.89
CA TYR A 241 -13.66 7.36 -23.42
C TYR A 241 -14.53 7.25 -24.71
N GLU A 242 -14.49 6.12 -25.42
CA GLU A 242 -15.08 5.99 -26.76
C GLU A 242 -14.41 6.91 -27.78
N LEU A 243 -13.09 6.81 -27.91
CA LEU A 243 -12.34 7.53 -28.94
C LEU A 243 -12.67 7.03 -30.35
N ASP A 244 -13.15 5.79 -30.44
CA ASP A 244 -13.64 5.11 -31.64
C ASP A 244 -14.85 4.23 -31.28
N GLU A 245 -15.68 3.90 -32.28
CA GLU A 245 -16.79 2.94 -32.12
C GLU A 245 -16.24 1.53 -31.82
N ASP A 246 -15.08 1.19 -32.40
CA ASP A 246 -14.34 -0.02 -32.10
C ASP A 246 -13.53 0.15 -30.79
N ASP A 247 -13.91 -0.63 -29.78
CA ASP A 247 -13.26 -0.63 -28.46
C ASP A 247 -11.75 -0.93 -28.56
N ASP A 248 -11.34 -1.79 -29.49
CA ASP A 248 -9.95 -2.23 -29.61
C ASP A 248 -9.08 -1.12 -30.23
N VAL A 249 -9.63 -0.39 -31.20
CA VAL A 249 -9.00 0.81 -31.80
C VAL A 249 -8.93 1.92 -30.77
N SER A 250 -10.02 2.15 -30.02
CA SER A 250 -10.08 3.16 -28.96
C SER A 250 -9.04 2.92 -27.86
N VAL A 251 -8.86 1.66 -27.42
CA VAL A 251 -7.80 1.28 -26.46
C VAL A 251 -6.41 1.54 -27.05
N SER A 252 -6.19 1.23 -28.33
CA SER A 252 -4.91 1.46 -29.00
C SER A 252 -4.56 2.96 -29.01
N MET A 253 -5.51 3.82 -29.36
CA MET A 253 -5.35 5.29 -29.31
C MET A 253 -5.10 5.80 -27.88
N TRP A 254 -5.76 5.22 -26.89
CA TRP A 254 -5.52 5.54 -25.49
C TRP A 254 -4.09 5.16 -25.07
N VAL A 255 -3.59 3.98 -25.45
CA VAL A 255 -2.22 3.53 -25.14
C VAL A 255 -1.18 4.42 -25.80
N GLU A 256 -1.38 4.81 -27.06
CA GLU A 256 -0.49 5.73 -27.77
C GLU A 256 -0.40 7.11 -27.10
N SER A 257 -1.52 7.62 -26.60
CA SER A 257 -1.56 8.90 -25.88
C SER A 257 -1.04 8.82 -24.44
N HIS A 258 -0.99 7.62 -23.84
CA HIS A 258 -0.61 7.39 -22.45
C HIS A 258 0.60 6.46 -22.27
N GLN A 259 1.56 6.45 -23.21
CA GLN A 259 2.75 5.58 -23.17
C GLN A 259 3.52 5.64 -21.84
N SER A 260 3.52 6.78 -21.15
CA SER A 260 4.19 6.92 -19.86
C SER A 260 3.52 6.11 -18.73
N HIS A 261 2.23 5.80 -18.85
CA HIS A 261 1.43 5.02 -17.89
C HIS A 261 1.35 3.54 -18.25
N VAL A 262 1.81 3.14 -19.44
CA VAL A 262 1.74 1.75 -19.91
C VAL A 262 3.12 1.10 -19.73
N PHE A 263 3.15 -0.07 -19.09
CA PHE A 263 4.39 -0.86 -18.96
C PHE A 263 4.38 -2.11 -19.85
N PHE A 264 3.20 -2.56 -20.26
CA PHE A 264 3.02 -3.71 -21.13
C PHE A 264 1.75 -3.52 -21.95
N TYR A 265 1.79 -3.81 -23.24
CA TYR A 265 0.62 -3.79 -24.10
C TYR A 265 0.78 -4.83 -25.20
N GLN A 266 -0.23 -5.70 -25.30
CA GLN A 266 -0.42 -6.67 -26.36
C GLN A 266 -1.83 -6.42 -26.90
N GLY A 267 -1.90 -5.88 -28.12
CA GLY A 267 -3.16 -5.66 -28.82
C GLY A 267 -3.82 -6.98 -29.24
N PHE A 268 -5.04 -6.88 -29.73
CA PHE A 268 -5.80 -8.03 -30.22
C PHE A 268 -5.13 -8.64 -31.45
N SER A 269 -4.92 -9.95 -31.43
CA SER A 269 -4.58 -10.72 -32.62
C SER A 269 -5.37 -12.02 -32.64
N GLU A 270 -5.41 -12.67 -33.81
CA GLU A 270 -6.04 -14.00 -33.95
C GLU A 270 -5.33 -15.08 -33.12
N THR A 271 -4.09 -14.83 -32.69
CA THR A 271 -3.20 -15.82 -32.08
C THR A 271 -2.87 -15.57 -30.62
N GLU A 272 -2.92 -14.32 -30.14
CA GLU A 272 -2.47 -13.92 -28.81
C GLU A 272 -3.58 -13.11 -28.11
N PRO A 273 -3.91 -13.42 -26.83
CA PRO A 273 -4.97 -12.73 -26.12
C PRO A 273 -4.55 -11.29 -25.77
N PHE A 274 -5.53 -10.38 -25.79
CA PHE A 274 -5.35 -9.00 -25.33
C PHE A 274 -4.78 -8.96 -23.90
N SER A 275 -3.79 -8.11 -23.68
CA SER A 275 -3.22 -7.87 -22.34
C SER A 275 -2.67 -6.46 -22.24
N LEU A 276 -3.13 -5.71 -21.24
CA LEU A 276 -2.69 -4.34 -20.98
C LEU A 276 -2.26 -4.17 -19.52
N GLY A 277 -1.04 -3.70 -19.32
CA GLY A 277 -0.45 -3.38 -18.03
C GLY A 277 -0.30 -1.87 -17.83
N ILE A 278 -1.02 -1.34 -16.86
CA ILE A 278 -0.99 0.07 -16.45
C ILE A 278 -0.18 0.23 -15.17
N GLN A 279 0.79 1.14 -15.20
CA GLN A 279 1.56 1.64 -14.07
C GLN A 279 1.93 3.11 -14.30
N THR A 280 1.17 4.00 -13.66
CA THR A 280 1.49 5.43 -13.56
C THR A 280 2.83 5.69 -12.85
N GLU A 281 3.40 6.88 -12.98
CA GLU A 281 4.66 7.21 -12.30
C GLU A 281 4.51 7.17 -10.77
N TRP A 282 3.37 7.61 -10.22
CA TRP A 282 3.10 7.47 -8.78
C TRP A 282 3.05 5.99 -8.36
N GLN A 283 2.34 5.13 -9.10
CA GLN A 283 2.30 3.68 -8.81
C GLN A 283 3.69 3.04 -8.84
N LEU A 284 4.54 3.43 -9.80
CA LEU A 284 5.93 2.99 -9.88
C LEU A 284 6.74 3.45 -8.66
N GLN A 285 6.57 4.70 -8.24
CA GLN A 285 7.22 5.22 -7.03
C GLN A 285 6.77 4.47 -5.77
N GLN A 286 5.47 4.16 -5.62
CA GLN A 286 4.98 3.37 -4.50
C GLN A 286 5.51 1.94 -4.52
N MET A 287 5.63 1.33 -5.71
CA MET A 287 6.24 0.01 -5.85
C MET A 287 7.71 -0.01 -5.39
N ILE A 288 8.47 1.02 -5.76
CA ILE A 288 9.88 1.15 -5.34
C ILE A 288 9.95 1.38 -3.83
N ARG A 289 9.16 2.31 -3.31
CA ARG A 289 9.19 2.74 -1.91
C ARG A 289 8.73 1.65 -0.95
N PHE A 290 7.59 1.02 -1.23
CA PHE A 290 6.93 0.10 -0.31
C PHE A 290 7.06 -1.38 -0.71
N GLY A 291 7.50 -1.68 -1.93
CA GLY A 291 7.77 -3.05 -2.38
C GLY A 291 9.19 -3.54 -2.12
N ASN A 292 10.18 -2.65 -1.95
CA ASN A 292 11.57 -3.07 -1.78
C ASN A 292 11.77 -3.78 -0.42
N CYS A 293 12.32 -4.99 -0.48
CA CYS A 293 12.50 -5.92 0.63
C CYS A 293 11.21 -6.16 1.44
N ARG A 294 10.04 -6.06 0.79
CA ARG A 294 8.72 -6.17 1.41
C ARG A 294 7.80 -7.10 0.61
N LEU A 295 6.55 -7.23 1.07
CA LEU A 295 5.56 -8.10 0.46
C LEU A 295 4.86 -7.39 -0.71
N LEU A 296 4.73 -8.10 -1.83
CA LEU A 296 3.90 -7.73 -2.97
C LEU A 296 2.72 -8.68 -3.03
N ALA A 297 1.49 -8.20 -3.22
CA ALA A 297 0.31 -9.04 -3.26
C ALA A 297 -0.47 -8.88 -4.56
N SER A 298 -1.14 -9.96 -4.96
CA SER A 298 -2.01 -10.04 -6.13
C SER A 298 -3.47 -10.17 -5.69
N ASP A 299 -4.34 -9.30 -6.22
CA ASP A 299 -5.80 -9.52 -6.30
C ASP A 299 -6.14 -9.91 -7.75
N SER A 300 -6.34 -11.20 -7.96
CA SER A 300 -6.21 -11.83 -9.29
C SER A 300 -7.43 -11.72 -10.20
N ARG A 301 -8.64 -11.51 -9.66
CA ARG A 301 -9.87 -11.53 -10.49
C ARG A 301 -10.94 -10.55 -10.00
N PHE A 302 -10.62 -9.27 -10.04
CA PHE A 302 -11.61 -8.23 -9.79
C PHE A 302 -12.54 -8.09 -11.02
N GLY A 303 -13.85 -7.97 -10.80
CA GLY A 303 -14.81 -7.60 -11.84
C GLY A 303 -15.19 -8.67 -12.85
N THR A 304 -14.82 -9.95 -12.66
CA THR A 304 -15.07 -11.06 -13.61
C THR A 304 -16.53 -11.21 -14.07
N ASN A 305 -17.50 -10.81 -13.24
CA ASN A 305 -18.93 -10.97 -13.55
C ASN A 305 -19.57 -9.68 -14.09
N LYS A 306 -18.82 -8.58 -14.20
CA LYS A 306 -19.36 -7.26 -14.57
C LYS A 306 -18.59 -6.60 -15.71
N LEU A 307 -17.27 -6.75 -15.74
CA LEU A 307 -16.39 -6.13 -16.73
C LEU A 307 -16.17 -7.08 -17.92
N LYS A 308 -16.00 -6.52 -19.14
CA LYS A 308 -15.58 -7.29 -20.33
C LYS A 308 -14.30 -8.09 -20.06
N TYR A 309 -13.32 -7.46 -19.40
CA TYR A 309 -12.10 -8.13 -18.93
C TYR A 309 -11.90 -7.93 -17.42
N PRO A 310 -11.50 -8.99 -16.68
CA PRO A 310 -11.17 -8.85 -15.27
C PRO A 310 -9.89 -8.04 -15.08
N ILE A 311 -9.78 -7.45 -13.89
CA ILE A 311 -8.59 -6.72 -13.47
C ILE A 311 -7.81 -7.58 -12.49
N HIS A 312 -6.54 -7.77 -12.81
CA HIS A 312 -5.53 -8.28 -11.89
C HIS A 312 -4.78 -7.08 -11.30
N SER A 313 -4.93 -6.85 -10.00
CA SER A 313 -4.25 -5.76 -9.31
C SER A 313 -3.02 -6.28 -8.57
N LEU A 314 -1.90 -5.58 -8.72
CA LEU A 314 -0.76 -5.74 -7.83
C LEU A 314 -0.75 -4.63 -6.80
N VAL A 315 -0.55 -4.98 -5.54
CA VAL A 315 -0.58 -4.05 -4.41
C VAL A 315 0.62 -4.25 -3.49
N VAL A 316 1.11 -3.15 -2.92
CA VAL A 316 2.12 -3.13 -1.84
C VAL A 316 1.49 -2.59 -0.57
N PHE A 317 2.20 -2.71 0.56
CA PHE A 317 1.70 -2.26 1.86
C PHE A 317 2.52 -1.08 2.37
N ASP A 318 1.83 0.00 2.73
CA ASP A 318 2.46 1.18 3.33
C ASP A 318 2.92 0.92 4.78
N SER A 319 3.39 1.96 5.47
CA SER A 319 3.78 1.87 6.88
C SER A 319 2.64 1.51 7.84
N GLU A 320 1.39 1.73 7.44
CA GLU A 320 0.20 1.39 8.23
C GLU A 320 -0.39 0.01 7.85
N ASN A 321 0.25 -0.71 6.93
CA ASN A 321 -0.23 -1.94 6.30
C ASN A 321 -1.53 -1.77 5.51
N LYS A 322 -1.77 -0.57 4.95
CA LYS A 322 -2.82 -0.36 3.96
C LYS A 322 -2.31 -0.77 2.59
N ALA A 323 -3.15 -1.44 1.80
CA ALA A 323 -2.77 -1.87 0.46
C ALA A 323 -2.87 -0.70 -0.53
N ILE A 324 -1.81 -0.48 -1.30
CA ILE A 324 -1.68 0.55 -2.32
C ILE A 324 -1.52 -0.12 -3.68
N PRO A 325 -2.35 0.19 -4.69
CA PRO A 325 -2.19 -0.37 -6.02
C PRO A 325 -0.92 0.15 -6.68
N VAL A 326 -0.11 -0.76 -7.21
CA VAL A 326 1.16 -0.45 -7.90
C VAL A 326 1.18 -0.86 -9.36
N ALA A 327 0.22 -1.68 -9.79
CA ALA A 327 -0.05 -1.97 -11.19
C ALA A 327 -1.45 -2.55 -11.35
N TRP A 328 -2.05 -2.32 -12.51
CA TRP A 328 -3.27 -3.01 -12.95
C TRP A 328 -3.00 -3.71 -14.26
N ILE A 329 -3.44 -4.96 -14.37
CA ILE A 329 -3.31 -5.78 -15.56
C ILE A 329 -4.72 -6.18 -15.98
N ILE A 330 -5.07 -5.88 -17.23
CA ILE A 330 -6.37 -6.17 -17.83
C ILE A 330 -6.13 -7.23 -18.90
N ALA A 331 -6.71 -8.40 -18.70
CA ALA A 331 -6.58 -9.53 -19.62
C ALA A 331 -7.78 -10.49 -19.45
N PRO A 332 -8.27 -11.13 -20.53
CA PRO A 332 -9.37 -12.09 -20.45
C PRO A 332 -9.04 -13.30 -19.59
N ARG A 333 -7.79 -13.78 -19.68
CA ARG A 333 -7.20 -14.82 -18.83
C ARG A 333 -5.73 -14.51 -18.65
N VAL A 334 -5.22 -14.74 -17.45
CA VAL A 334 -3.77 -14.74 -17.21
C VAL A 334 -3.28 -16.15 -17.50
N SER A 335 -2.87 -16.41 -18.75
CA SER A 335 -2.16 -17.65 -19.09
C SER A 335 -0.72 -17.59 -18.55
N SER A 336 -0.08 -18.74 -18.32
CA SER A 336 1.31 -18.79 -17.82
C SER A 336 2.30 -18.06 -18.75
N GLY A 337 2.13 -18.19 -20.06
CA GLY A 337 2.94 -17.50 -21.06
C GLY A 337 2.79 -15.98 -21.03
N ASP A 338 1.56 -15.49 -20.93
CA ASP A 338 1.28 -14.05 -20.87
C ASP A 338 1.75 -13.46 -19.53
N ALA A 339 1.53 -14.20 -18.44
CA ALA A 339 1.99 -13.85 -17.09
C ALA A 339 3.49 -13.54 -17.07
N TYR A 340 4.29 -14.43 -17.64
CA TYR A 340 5.74 -14.26 -17.68
C TYR A 340 6.15 -12.97 -18.40
N ARG A 341 5.55 -12.68 -19.56
CA ARG A 341 5.91 -11.50 -20.38
C ARG A 341 5.62 -10.20 -19.64
N TRP A 342 4.41 -10.03 -19.11
CA TRP A 342 4.06 -8.77 -18.44
C TRP A 342 4.75 -8.64 -17.07
N MET A 343 4.92 -9.74 -16.31
CA MET A 343 5.63 -9.69 -15.01
C MET A 343 7.08 -9.29 -15.22
N ARG A 344 7.74 -9.82 -16.26
CA ARG A 344 9.11 -9.46 -16.62
C ARG A 344 9.21 -8.01 -17.08
N ALA A 345 8.26 -7.53 -17.88
CA ALA A 345 8.19 -6.12 -18.29
C ALA A 345 8.06 -5.18 -17.08
N LEU A 346 7.20 -5.53 -16.12
CA LEU A 346 7.03 -4.79 -14.86
C LEU A 346 8.32 -4.75 -14.05
N CYS A 347 8.96 -5.91 -13.83
CA CYS A 347 10.25 -5.97 -13.11
C CYS A 347 11.31 -5.13 -13.81
N ASN A 348 11.45 -5.26 -15.13
CA ASN A 348 12.40 -4.47 -15.92
C ASN A 348 12.17 -2.96 -15.75
N ARG A 349 10.91 -2.52 -15.71
CA ARG A 349 10.55 -1.11 -15.50
C ARG A 349 10.96 -0.60 -14.11
N VAL A 350 10.71 -1.38 -13.05
CA VAL A 350 11.15 -1.05 -11.69
C VAL A 350 12.67 -1.04 -11.60
N HIS A 351 13.31 -2.09 -12.12
CA HIS A 351 14.75 -2.26 -12.15
C HIS A 351 15.50 -1.25 -13.02
N ALA A 352 14.79 -0.57 -13.94
CA ALA A 352 15.32 0.56 -14.70
C ALA A 352 15.38 1.85 -13.85
N LYS A 353 14.60 1.96 -12.78
CA LYS A 353 14.66 3.06 -11.80
C LYS A 353 15.55 2.70 -10.61
N ASP A 354 15.40 1.49 -10.08
CA ASP A 354 16.25 0.97 -9.01
C ASP A 354 16.69 -0.49 -9.26
N PRO A 355 17.93 -0.73 -9.71
CA PRO A 355 18.46 -2.06 -9.94
C PRO A 355 18.57 -2.97 -8.70
N LEU A 356 18.59 -2.40 -7.50
CA LEU A 356 18.69 -3.15 -6.24
C LEU A 356 17.33 -3.59 -5.70
N TRP A 357 16.25 -3.15 -6.35
CA TRP A 357 14.91 -3.46 -5.91
C TRP A 357 14.64 -4.96 -5.95
N LYS A 358 14.19 -5.52 -4.83
CA LYS A 358 13.83 -6.93 -4.71
C LYS A 358 12.63 -7.10 -3.80
N VAL A 359 11.73 -8.02 -4.11
CA VAL A 359 10.58 -8.36 -3.26
C VAL A 359 11.00 -9.40 -2.22
N ALA A 360 10.53 -9.28 -0.97
CA ALA A 360 10.79 -10.27 0.07
C ALA A 360 9.85 -11.48 0.00
N GLY A 361 8.62 -11.29 -0.50
CA GLY A 361 7.68 -12.37 -0.76
C GLY A 361 6.50 -11.90 -1.61
N PHE A 362 5.93 -12.83 -2.38
CA PHE A 362 4.79 -12.57 -3.24
C PHE A 362 3.54 -13.28 -2.72
N ILE A 363 2.41 -12.58 -2.60
CA ILE A 363 1.18 -13.13 -2.06
C ILE A 363 0.18 -13.36 -3.18
N VAL A 364 -0.34 -14.58 -3.28
CA VAL A 364 -1.38 -14.96 -4.24
C VAL A 364 -2.68 -15.28 -3.53
N ASP A 365 -3.81 -14.93 -4.15
CA ASP A 365 -5.17 -15.18 -3.64
C ASP A 365 -5.93 -16.24 -4.45
N ASP A 366 -5.31 -16.76 -5.51
CA ASP A 366 -5.84 -17.79 -6.42
C ASP A 366 -4.91 -19.01 -6.42
N PRO A 367 -5.40 -20.22 -6.10
CA PRO A 367 -4.57 -21.43 -6.09
C PRO A 367 -4.09 -21.83 -7.49
N PHE A 368 -4.71 -21.29 -8.55
CA PHE A 368 -4.30 -21.52 -9.93
C PHE A 368 -3.27 -20.50 -10.42
N ALA A 369 -2.75 -19.64 -9.54
CA ALA A 369 -1.67 -18.72 -9.89
C ALA A 369 -0.43 -19.48 -10.37
N ASP A 370 0.27 -18.94 -11.37
CA ASP A 370 1.51 -19.53 -11.88
C ASP A 370 2.69 -19.23 -10.94
N ILE A 371 2.80 -20.06 -9.91
CA ILE A 371 3.82 -19.96 -8.86
C ILE A 371 5.23 -20.08 -9.44
N THR A 372 5.40 -20.93 -10.45
CA THR A 372 6.69 -21.12 -11.14
C THR A 372 7.14 -19.84 -11.80
N THR A 373 6.28 -19.20 -12.61
CA THR A 373 6.58 -17.91 -13.25
C THR A 373 6.85 -16.81 -12.22
N ILE A 374 6.07 -16.74 -11.13
CA ILE A 374 6.29 -15.74 -10.07
C ILE A 374 7.67 -15.92 -9.43
N ARG A 375 8.06 -17.15 -9.10
CA ARG A 375 9.37 -17.46 -8.51
C ARG A 375 10.51 -17.14 -9.47
N ASP A 376 10.35 -17.44 -10.74
CA ASP A 376 11.36 -17.19 -11.77
C ASP A 376 11.59 -15.70 -12.00
N VAL A 377 10.50 -14.90 -12.02
CA VAL A 377 10.57 -13.47 -12.31
C VAL A 377 10.97 -12.65 -11.07
N PHE A 378 10.33 -12.88 -9.92
CA PHE A 378 10.54 -12.06 -8.72
C PHE A 378 11.60 -12.62 -7.75
N GLN A 379 12.00 -13.89 -7.93
CA GLN A 379 13.03 -14.55 -7.11
C GLN A 379 12.75 -14.46 -5.60
N CYS A 380 11.50 -14.74 -5.22
CA CYS A 380 11.02 -14.63 -3.85
C CYS A 380 10.07 -15.78 -3.47
N PRO A 381 9.90 -16.08 -2.17
CA PRO A 381 8.89 -17.03 -1.71
C PRO A 381 7.48 -16.57 -2.06
N VAL A 382 6.59 -17.53 -2.31
CA VAL A 382 5.18 -17.27 -2.62
C VAL A 382 4.33 -17.71 -1.43
N LEU A 383 3.50 -16.80 -0.93
CA LEU A 383 2.56 -17.02 0.16
C LEU A 383 1.13 -17.08 -0.38
N PHE A 384 0.29 -17.86 0.28
CA PHE A 384 -1.10 -18.03 -0.05
C PHE A 384 -2.00 -17.21 0.87
N SER A 385 -2.92 -16.43 0.31
CA SER A 385 -3.87 -15.62 1.07
C SER A 385 -5.29 -16.19 1.01
N PHE A 386 -5.91 -16.34 2.19
CA PHE A 386 -7.26 -16.87 2.34
C PHE A 386 -8.38 -15.84 2.21
N TRP A 387 -8.07 -14.54 2.14
CA TRP A 387 -9.09 -13.49 2.23
C TRP A 387 -10.27 -13.75 1.27
N ARG A 388 -9.96 -14.18 0.03
CA ARG A 388 -10.95 -14.39 -1.02
C ARG A 388 -11.85 -15.61 -0.78
N ILE A 389 -11.27 -16.74 -0.35
CA ILE A 389 -12.08 -17.90 0.06
C ILE A 389 -12.97 -17.53 1.20
N ARG A 390 -12.38 -16.93 2.24
CA ARG A 390 -13.08 -16.64 3.47
C ARG A 390 -14.26 -15.74 3.16
N HIS A 391 -14.03 -14.67 2.38
CA HIS A 391 -15.08 -13.77 1.93
C HIS A 391 -16.18 -14.50 1.14
N ALA A 392 -15.81 -15.33 0.16
CA ALA A 392 -16.76 -16.04 -0.68
C ALA A 392 -17.60 -17.06 0.10
N TRP A 393 -16.99 -17.85 0.99
CA TRP A 393 -17.70 -18.78 1.85
C TRP A 393 -18.60 -18.04 2.83
N HIS A 394 -18.07 -17.06 3.56
CA HIS A 394 -18.82 -16.34 4.58
C HIS A 394 -20.04 -15.61 4.00
N LYS A 395 -19.85 -14.92 2.87
CA LYS A 395 -20.94 -14.26 2.13
C LYS A 395 -22.05 -15.23 1.72
N ASN A 396 -21.69 -16.43 1.24
CA ASN A 396 -22.68 -17.41 0.80
C ASN A 396 -23.33 -18.15 1.97
N ILE A 397 -22.62 -18.36 3.08
CA ILE A 397 -23.20 -18.89 4.33
C ILE A 397 -24.28 -17.92 4.85
N ILE A 398 -23.98 -16.62 4.92
CA ILE A 398 -24.93 -15.62 5.40
C ILE A 398 -26.16 -15.55 4.47
N LYS A 399 -25.93 -15.56 3.15
CA LYS A 399 -27.00 -15.46 2.16
C LYS A 399 -27.90 -16.70 2.09
N LYS A 400 -27.32 -17.90 2.17
CA LYS A 400 -28.01 -19.17 1.86
C LYS A 400 -28.43 -19.98 3.09
N CYS A 401 -27.97 -19.61 4.27
CA CYS A 401 -28.39 -20.20 5.53
C CYS A 401 -29.06 -19.10 6.35
N PRO A 402 -30.37 -19.16 6.66
CA PRO A 402 -31.04 -18.13 7.44
C PRO A 402 -30.74 -18.25 8.95
N ASP A 403 -30.63 -19.47 9.45
CA ASP A 403 -30.43 -19.77 10.86
C ASP A 403 -29.00 -19.47 11.34
N THR A 404 -28.88 -18.81 12.48
CA THR A 404 -27.57 -18.39 13.03
C THR A 404 -26.78 -19.57 13.58
N GLU A 405 -27.45 -20.55 14.19
CA GLU A 405 -26.76 -21.73 14.74
C GLU A 405 -26.11 -22.55 13.62
N THR A 406 -26.87 -22.80 12.55
CA THR A 406 -26.41 -23.45 11.33
C THR A 406 -25.24 -22.71 10.69
N ARG A 407 -25.31 -21.37 10.56
CA ARG A 407 -24.20 -20.54 10.04
C ARG A 407 -22.91 -20.73 10.84
N VAL A 408 -23.04 -20.73 12.18
CA VAL A 408 -21.92 -20.89 13.10
C VAL A 408 -21.34 -22.30 12.97
N GLU A 409 -22.20 -23.32 12.89
CA GLU A 409 -21.77 -24.70 12.80
C GLU A 409 -21.05 -25.02 11.47
N ILE A 410 -21.60 -24.58 10.34
CA ILE A 410 -20.95 -24.72 9.02
C ILE A 410 -19.59 -24.02 9.04
N SER A 411 -19.53 -22.77 9.51
CA SER A 411 -18.30 -22.00 9.54
C SER A 411 -17.24 -22.63 10.45
N ARG A 412 -17.66 -23.19 11.59
CA ARG A 412 -16.79 -23.93 12.51
C ARG A 412 -16.18 -25.16 11.85
N HIS A 413 -17.00 -26.00 11.21
CA HIS A 413 -16.51 -27.22 10.56
C HIS A 413 -15.61 -26.90 9.36
N LEU A 414 -15.92 -25.87 8.57
CA LEU A 414 -15.04 -25.42 7.49
C LEU A 414 -13.69 -24.97 8.02
N GLY A 415 -13.67 -24.20 9.12
CA GLY A 415 -12.42 -23.80 9.78
C GLY A 415 -11.60 -24.97 10.30
N GLN A 416 -12.25 -25.99 10.87
CA GLN A 416 -11.58 -27.21 11.34
C GLN A 416 -11.01 -28.03 10.18
N ALA A 417 -11.73 -28.15 9.06
CA ALA A 417 -11.25 -28.83 7.86
C ALA A 417 -10.00 -28.13 7.30
N VAL A 418 -10.05 -26.79 7.19
CA VAL A 418 -8.91 -25.97 6.73
C VAL A 418 -7.71 -26.12 7.67
N ASP A 419 -7.88 -26.05 8.99
CA ASP A 419 -6.78 -26.24 9.96
C ASP A 419 -6.13 -27.63 9.82
N LYS A 420 -6.93 -28.70 9.71
CA LYS A 420 -6.42 -30.06 9.49
C LYS A 420 -5.64 -30.18 8.18
N ILE A 421 -6.16 -29.62 7.08
CA ILE A 421 -5.49 -29.65 5.77
C ILE A 421 -4.15 -28.93 5.84
N CYS A 422 -4.11 -27.73 6.43
CA CYS A 422 -2.86 -26.98 6.50
C CYS A 422 -1.81 -27.64 7.42
N ARG A 423 -2.25 -28.42 8.42
CA ARG A 423 -1.38 -29.27 9.25
C ARG A 423 -0.98 -30.58 8.58
N LYS A 424 -1.38 -30.80 7.32
CA LYS A 424 -1.17 -32.05 6.56
C LYS A 424 -1.82 -33.27 7.23
N GLN A 425 -2.90 -33.05 7.98
CA GLN A 425 -3.67 -34.06 8.73
C GLN A 425 -5.02 -34.37 8.04
N GLY A 426 -5.17 -34.02 6.77
CA GLY A 426 -6.41 -34.22 6.02
C GLY A 426 -6.25 -33.89 4.55
N THR A 427 -7.18 -34.39 3.74
CA THR A 427 -7.25 -34.18 2.29
C THR A 427 -8.59 -33.53 1.93
N ALA A 428 -8.85 -33.37 0.62
CA ALA A 428 -10.09 -32.81 0.11
C ALA A 428 -11.36 -33.54 0.58
N THR A 429 -11.28 -34.82 0.96
CA THR A 429 -12.41 -35.63 1.43
C THR A 429 -13.04 -35.10 2.72
N LEU A 430 -12.32 -34.29 3.51
CA LEU A 430 -12.87 -33.61 4.68
C LEU A 430 -14.02 -32.66 4.31
N PHE A 431 -13.99 -32.07 3.12
CA PHE A 431 -15.09 -31.22 2.64
C PHE A 431 -16.28 -32.04 2.15
N GLU A 432 -16.06 -33.22 1.58
CA GLU A 432 -17.13 -34.12 1.14
C GLU A 432 -17.96 -34.62 2.33
N GLY A 433 -17.29 -35.12 3.38
CA GLY A 433 -17.98 -35.52 4.62
C GLY A 433 -18.68 -34.36 5.34
N LEU A 434 -18.15 -33.14 5.21
CA LEU A 434 -18.80 -31.94 5.72
C LEU A 434 -20.10 -31.64 4.96
N MET A 435 -20.12 -31.81 3.63
CA MET A 435 -21.33 -31.62 2.82
C MET A 435 -22.41 -32.67 3.13
N GLU A 436 -22.02 -33.90 3.47
CA GLU A 436 -22.96 -34.96 3.91
C GLU A 436 -23.57 -34.65 5.28
N HIS A 437 -22.83 -33.97 6.17
CA HIS A 437 -23.34 -33.59 7.47
C HIS A 437 -24.41 -32.48 7.40
N PHE A 438 -24.30 -31.56 6.43
CA PHE A 438 -25.20 -30.41 6.28
C PHE A 438 -26.28 -30.60 5.22
N VAL A 439 -26.77 -31.83 5.02
CA VAL A 439 -27.87 -32.12 4.06
C VAL A 439 -29.12 -31.27 4.32
N ASN A 440 -29.33 -30.85 5.58
CA ASN A 440 -30.44 -29.96 5.98
C ASN A 440 -30.27 -28.49 5.55
N SER A 441 -29.15 -28.12 4.90
CA SER A 441 -28.90 -26.80 4.30
C SER A 441 -28.65 -26.93 2.79
N PRO A 442 -29.67 -27.35 2.01
CA PRO A 442 -29.48 -27.78 0.63
C PRO A 442 -28.92 -26.68 -0.28
N GLU A 443 -29.33 -25.42 -0.09
CA GLU A 443 -28.88 -24.30 -0.93
C GLU A 443 -27.39 -23.99 -0.83
N PHE A 444 -26.81 -24.16 0.38
CA PHE A 444 -25.38 -23.96 0.60
C PHE A 444 -24.59 -25.15 0.07
N VAL A 445 -25.06 -26.38 0.30
CA VAL A 445 -24.42 -27.60 -0.20
C VAL A 445 -24.39 -27.63 -1.73
N GLU A 446 -25.48 -27.28 -2.40
CA GLU A 446 -25.56 -27.19 -3.85
C GLU A 446 -24.58 -26.15 -4.40
N TYR A 447 -24.56 -24.95 -3.80
CA TYR A 447 -23.58 -23.92 -4.11
C TYR A 447 -22.14 -24.42 -3.95
N PHE A 448 -21.85 -25.09 -2.83
CA PHE A 448 -20.50 -25.54 -2.53
C PHE A 448 -20.05 -26.60 -3.54
N ARG A 449 -20.93 -27.54 -3.88
CA ARG A 449 -20.66 -28.56 -4.90
C ARG A 449 -20.44 -27.95 -6.28
N ALA A 450 -21.29 -27.00 -6.69
CA ALA A 450 -21.18 -26.39 -8.02
C ALA A 450 -19.92 -25.54 -8.18
N VAL A 451 -19.55 -24.77 -7.15
CA VAL A 451 -18.48 -23.75 -7.25
C VAL A 451 -17.12 -24.27 -6.77
N TRP A 452 -17.10 -25.04 -5.68
CA TRP A 452 -15.87 -25.39 -4.98
C TRP A 452 -15.38 -26.81 -5.26
N SER A 453 -16.25 -27.81 -5.43
CA SER A 453 -15.80 -29.19 -5.70
C SER A 453 -14.83 -29.29 -6.89
N PRO A 454 -15.04 -28.62 -8.05
CA PRO A 454 -14.07 -28.68 -9.16
C PRO A 454 -12.69 -28.07 -8.84
N ARG A 455 -12.60 -27.23 -7.80
CA ARG A 455 -11.40 -26.45 -7.45
C ARG A 455 -10.77 -26.90 -6.13
N ILE A 456 -11.45 -27.74 -5.36
CA ILE A 456 -11.08 -28.06 -3.98
C ILE A 456 -9.75 -28.80 -3.89
N GLY A 457 -9.40 -29.59 -4.91
CA GLY A 457 -8.12 -30.29 -5.00
C GLY A 457 -6.95 -29.31 -5.11
N ALA A 458 -7.00 -28.40 -6.08
CA ALA A 458 -5.97 -27.36 -6.26
C ALA A 458 -5.83 -26.48 -5.01
N TRP A 459 -6.95 -26.15 -4.37
CA TRP A 459 -6.96 -25.46 -3.09
C TRP A 459 -6.26 -26.24 -1.98
N THR A 460 -6.66 -27.49 -1.74
CA THR A 460 -6.05 -28.36 -0.73
C THR A 460 -4.53 -28.45 -0.92
N SER A 461 -4.08 -28.63 -2.17
CA SER A 461 -2.66 -28.63 -2.53
C SER A 461 -1.98 -27.30 -2.20
N ALA A 462 -2.57 -26.16 -2.55
CA ALA A 462 -2.02 -24.84 -2.22
C ALA A 462 -1.87 -24.66 -0.70
N LEU A 463 -2.86 -25.08 0.09
CA LEU A 463 -2.84 -24.96 1.56
C LEU A 463 -1.78 -25.84 2.23
N GLN A 464 -1.46 -26.98 1.63
CA GLN A 464 -0.46 -27.91 2.14
C GLN A 464 0.97 -27.52 1.72
N THR A 465 1.13 -26.83 0.60
CA THR A 465 2.43 -26.57 -0.04
C THR A 465 2.93 -25.14 0.16
N LEU A 466 2.06 -24.17 0.38
CA LEU A 466 2.43 -22.77 0.50
C LEU A 466 2.31 -22.24 1.93
N PRO A 467 3.25 -21.38 2.37
CA PRO A 467 3.08 -20.62 3.59
C PRO A 467 1.90 -19.65 3.47
N LEU A 468 1.21 -19.40 4.58
CA LEU A 468 0.00 -18.58 4.62
C LEU A 468 0.30 -17.12 4.96
N ALA A 469 -0.40 -16.21 4.27
CA ALA A 469 -0.41 -14.80 4.61
C ALA A 469 -1.06 -14.55 5.99
N SER A 470 -0.65 -13.48 6.67
CA SER A 470 -1.21 -13.12 7.97
C SER A 470 -2.65 -12.60 7.86
N GLN A 471 -3.36 -12.60 8.98
CA GLN A 471 -4.72 -12.03 9.07
C GLN A 471 -4.74 -10.52 8.81
N GLU A 472 -3.67 -9.81 9.16
CA GLU A 472 -3.50 -8.39 8.86
C GLU A 472 -3.45 -8.15 7.35
N ILE A 473 -2.64 -8.93 6.63
CA ILE A 473 -2.58 -8.83 5.17
C ILE A 473 -3.91 -9.21 4.52
N CYS A 474 -4.59 -10.24 5.03
CA CYS A 474 -5.93 -10.60 4.55
C CYS A 474 -6.93 -9.45 4.72
N ALA A 475 -6.91 -8.76 5.86
CA ALA A 475 -7.75 -7.59 6.12
C ALA A 475 -7.41 -6.40 5.22
N ALA A 476 -6.12 -6.17 4.94
CA ALA A 476 -5.67 -5.12 4.03
C ALA A 476 -6.11 -5.37 2.58
N MET A 477 -5.95 -6.61 2.09
CA MET A 477 -6.40 -7.02 0.77
C MET A 477 -7.92 -6.92 0.61
N GLU A 478 -8.66 -7.34 1.63
CA GLU A 478 -10.13 -7.28 1.60
C GLU A 478 -10.64 -5.82 1.61
N LEU A 479 -9.99 -4.93 2.36
CA LEU A 479 -10.29 -3.50 2.32
C LEU A 479 -10.00 -2.91 0.92
N TYR A 480 -8.86 -3.24 0.33
CA TYR A 480 -8.53 -2.80 -1.03
C TYR A 480 -9.59 -3.24 -2.05
N HIS A 481 -9.99 -4.52 -1.99
CA HIS A 481 -11.01 -5.05 -2.89
C HIS A 481 -12.35 -4.33 -2.72
N TYR A 482 -12.74 -4.03 -1.48
CA TYR A 482 -13.92 -3.22 -1.21
C TYR A 482 -13.80 -1.78 -1.76
N GLN A 483 -12.66 -1.11 -1.55
CA GLN A 483 -12.41 0.22 -2.09
C GLN A 483 -12.46 0.22 -3.62
N MET A 484 -11.87 -0.78 -4.27
CA MET A 484 -11.92 -0.95 -5.71
C MET A 484 -13.35 -1.11 -6.21
N LYS A 485 -14.19 -1.88 -5.49
CA LYS A 485 -15.63 -2.01 -5.77
C LYS A 485 -16.34 -0.66 -5.72
N CYS A 486 -16.17 0.12 -4.65
CA CYS A 486 -16.80 1.43 -4.53
C CYS A 486 -16.28 2.42 -5.59
N ARG A 487 -14.98 2.44 -5.86
CA ARG A 487 -14.33 3.43 -6.73
C ARG A 487 -14.54 3.17 -8.22
N LEU A 488 -14.65 1.90 -8.62
CA LEU A 488 -14.76 1.51 -10.03
C LEU A 488 -16.19 1.11 -10.45
N LEU A 489 -16.94 0.39 -9.61
CA LEU A 489 -18.24 -0.21 -9.97
C LEU A 489 -19.42 0.65 -9.49
N ASN A 490 -19.36 1.95 -9.80
CA ASN A 490 -20.33 2.98 -9.43
C ASN A 490 -20.93 3.72 -10.64
N GLU A 491 -20.83 3.18 -11.85
CA GLU A 491 -21.52 3.73 -13.01
C GLU A 491 -23.02 3.49 -12.95
N ARG A 492 -23.76 4.48 -13.45
CA ARG A 492 -25.23 4.40 -13.62
C ARG A 492 -25.60 3.53 -14.81
N ASP A 493 -24.84 3.67 -15.90
CA ASP A 493 -25.00 2.88 -17.10
C ASP A 493 -24.16 1.60 -17.00
N SER A 494 -24.81 0.44 -17.06
CA SER A 494 -24.13 -0.85 -17.00
C SER A 494 -23.40 -1.20 -18.29
N GLU A 495 -23.79 -0.62 -19.42
CA GLU A 495 -23.16 -0.90 -20.72
C GLU A 495 -21.73 -0.39 -20.77
N ALA A 496 -21.41 0.66 -20.01
CA ALA A 496 -20.04 1.17 -19.86
C ALA A 496 -19.06 0.08 -19.39
N TYR A 497 -19.49 -0.87 -18.56
CA TYR A 497 -18.64 -1.97 -18.09
C TYR A 497 -18.22 -2.95 -19.18
N GLN A 498 -18.92 -2.94 -20.32
CA GLN A 498 -18.59 -3.78 -21.48
C GLN A 498 -17.49 -3.17 -22.36
N ARG A 499 -17.11 -1.92 -22.12
CA ARG A 499 -16.02 -1.26 -22.87
C ARG A 499 -14.70 -1.26 -22.12
N THR A 500 -13.64 -1.63 -22.81
CA THR A 500 -12.28 -1.71 -22.27
C THR A 500 -11.64 -0.33 -22.22
N ASP A 501 -11.92 0.54 -23.19
CA ASP A 501 -11.43 1.92 -23.22
C ASP A 501 -11.94 2.76 -22.02
N TRP A 502 -13.22 2.59 -21.66
CA TRP A 502 -13.81 3.14 -20.44
C TRP A 502 -13.05 2.66 -19.20
N LEU A 503 -12.77 1.36 -19.14
CA LEU A 503 -12.09 0.75 -18.00
C LEU A 503 -10.69 1.34 -17.82
N VAL A 504 -9.90 1.43 -18.89
CA VAL A 504 -8.51 1.96 -18.82
C VAL A 504 -8.50 3.45 -18.49
N ASP A 505 -9.43 4.22 -19.07
CA ASP A 505 -9.55 5.65 -18.78
C ASP A 505 -9.93 5.86 -17.31
N LYS A 506 -10.96 5.15 -16.82
CA LYS A 506 -11.42 5.28 -15.44
C LYS A 506 -10.37 4.84 -14.41
N LEU A 507 -9.60 3.80 -14.72
CA LEU A 507 -8.46 3.37 -13.91
C LEU A 507 -7.37 4.44 -13.86
N GLY A 508 -6.93 4.92 -15.02
CA GLY A 508 -5.85 5.90 -15.15
C GLY A 508 -6.20 7.29 -14.61
N THR A 509 -7.49 7.60 -14.48
CA THR A 509 -7.98 8.91 -14.05
C THR A 509 -8.60 8.88 -12.65
N LYS A 510 -9.88 8.52 -12.53
CA LYS A 510 -10.69 8.68 -11.33
C LYS A 510 -10.29 7.70 -10.21
N VAL A 511 -10.10 6.42 -10.54
CA VAL A 511 -9.70 5.40 -9.56
C VAL A 511 -8.30 5.68 -9.04
N HIS A 512 -7.35 5.96 -9.94
CA HIS A 512 -6.01 6.43 -9.57
C HIS A 512 -6.06 7.63 -8.63
N SER A 513 -6.88 8.64 -8.95
CA SER A 513 -7.01 9.84 -8.13
C SER A 513 -7.49 9.57 -6.71
N TYR A 514 -8.43 8.63 -6.52
CA TYR A 514 -8.85 8.23 -5.18
C TYR A 514 -7.71 7.61 -4.37
N PHE A 515 -6.93 6.70 -4.97
CA PHE A 515 -5.80 6.07 -4.28
C PHE A 515 -4.63 7.04 -4.04
N TRP A 516 -4.41 8.01 -4.93
CA TRP A 516 -3.44 9.07 -4.69
C TRP A 516 -3.87 9.96 -3.51
N LEU A 517 -5.14 10.35 -3.46
CA LEU A 517 -5.69 11.20 -2.39
C LEU A 517 -5.73 10.51 -1.03
N ASP A 518 -5.74 9.17 -0.99
CA ASP A 518 -5.66 8.43 0.27
C ASP A 518 -4.39 8.74 1.06
N GLU A 519 -3.27 8.99 0.38
CA GLU A 519 -1.96 9.36 0.95
C GLU A 519 -1.81 10.88 1.18
N TYR A 520 -2.72 11.69 0.63
CA TYR A 520 -2.66 13.14 0.76
C TYR A 520 -3.11 13.59 2.15
N THR A 521 -2.19 14.17 2.92
CA THR A 521 -2.44 14.60 4.30
C THR A 521 -3.50 15.69 4.43
N GLY A 522 -3.65 16.55 3.42
CA GLY A 522 -4.67 17.60 3.39
C GLY A 522 -6.04 17.14 2.88
N LYS A 523 -6.29 15.84 2.72
CA LYS A 523 -7.57 15.34 2.17
C LYS A 523 -8.76 15.68 3.07
N ASP A 524 -8.54 15.79 4.38
CA ASP A 524 -9.59 16.04 5.38
C ASP A 524 -10.18 17.45 5.25
N ASP A 525 -9.44 18.40 4.66
CA ASP A 525 -9.97 19.73 4.30
C ASP A 525 -11.11 19.67 3.29
N PHE A 526 -11.28 18.54 2.61
CA PHE A 526 -12.30 18.33 1.61
C PHE A 526 -13.41 17.38 2.08
N ALA A 527 -13.55 17.17 3.40
CA ALA A 527 -14.56 16.30 4.02
C ALA A 527 -15.98 16.43 3.44
N ARG A 528 -16.39 17.65 3.04
CA ARG A 528 -17.72 17.89 2.44
C ARG A 528 -17.96 17.18 1.10
N TYR A 529 -16.90 16.73 0.41
CA TYR A 529 -16.99 15.96 -0.84
C TYR A 529 -16.83 14.46 -0.60
N TRP A 530 -16.74 14.02 0.66
CA TRP A 530 -16.65 12.61 0.99
C TRP A 530 -17.90 11.89 0.51
N ARG A 531 -17.67 10.93 -0.38
CA ARG A 531 -18.64 9.92 -0.80
C ARG A 531 -18.10 8.56 -0.39
N GLU A 532 -18.89 7.51 -0.58
CA GLU A 532 -18.45 6.14 -0.28
C GLU A 532 -17.13 5.79 -0.99
N GLU A 533 -16.88 6.35 -2.19
CA GLU A 533 -15.65 6.12 -2.94
C GLU A 533 -14.39 6.72 -2.27
N TRP A 534 -14.57 7.76 -1.46
CA TRP A 534 -13.48 8.45 -0.77
C TRP A 534 -13.20 7.90 0.64
N VAL A 535 -13.91 6.84 1.04
CA VAL A 535 -13.67 6.14 2.30
C VAL A 535 -12.23 5.58 2.28
N SER A 536 -11.38 6.25 3.06
CA SER A 536 -9.98 5.94 3.23
C SER A 536 -9.74 5.67 4.72
N GLY A 537 -10.25 4.54 5.18
CA GLY A 537 -10.23 4.18 6.60
C GLY A 537 -9.09 3.24 6.97
N LEU A 538 -8.94 3.04 8.28
CA LEU A 538 -8.12 1.99 8.86
C LEU A 538 -8.60 0.60 8.42
N THR A 539 -7.67 -0.34 8.26
CA THR A 539 -8.00 -1.76 8.09
C THR A 539 -8.75 -2.27 9.32
N SER A 540 -9.58 -3.30 9.17
CA SER A 540 -10.25 -3.93 10.31
C SER A 540 -9.26 -4.47 11.33
N PHE A 541 -8.04 -4.82 10.92
CA PHE A 541 -6.95 -5.18 11.83
C PHE A 541 -6.51 -4.01 12.70
N ARG A 542 -6.28 -2.83 12.10
CA ARG A 542 -5.92 -1.62 12.86
C ARG A 542 -7.04 -1.16 13.78
N LYS A 543 -8.31 -1.23 13.31
CA LYS A 543 -9.47 -0.92 14.17
C LYS A 543 -9.63 -1.91 15.33
N ALA A 544 -9.22 -3.17 15.16
CA ALA A 544 -9.23 -4.12 16.26
C ALA A 544 -8.26 -3.70 17.38
N LEU A 545 -7.12 -3.10 17.05
CA LEU A 545 -6.14 -2.63 18.05
C LEU A 545 -6.68 -1.50 18.94
N SER A 546 -7.67 -0.72 18.47
CA SER A 546 -8.30 0.32 19.29
C SER A 546 -9.33 -0.20 20.30
N ILE A 547 -9.79 -1.44 20.15
CA ILE A 547 -10.68 -2.10 21.12
C ILE A 547 -9.83 -2.63 22.27
N PRO A 548 -10.07 -2.26 23.54
CA PRO A 548 -9.41 -2.84 24.71
C PRO A 548 -9.67 -4.34 24.91
N ASP A 549 -8.74 -5.05 25.55
CA ASP A 549 -8.96 -6.46 25.93
C ASP A 549 -10.08 -6.62 26.97
N SER A 550 -10.26 -5.62 27.85
CA SER A 550 -11.33 -5.58 28.87
C SER A 550 -12.73 -5.61 28.27
N ASP A 551 -12.87 -5.18 27.02
CA ASP A 551 -14.16 -5.00 26.36
C ASP A 551 -14.58 -6.27 25.58
N VAL A 552 -13.87 -7.38 25.82
CA VAL A 552 -14.12 -8.71 25.26
C VAL A 552 -14.49 -9.68 26.38
N VAL A 553 -15.74 -10.10 26.42
CA VAL A 553 -16.24 -11.08 27.40
C VAL A 553 -16.51 -12.40 26.69
N ILE A 554 -15.67 -13.41 26.97
CA ILE A 554 -15.79 -14.76 26.37
C ILE A 554 -16.79 -15.58 27.18
N SER A 555 -17.74 -16.24 26.51
CA SER A 555 -18.75 -17.10 27.10
C SER A 555 -18.93 -18.35 26.22
N GLY A 556 -18.22 -19.42 26.57
CA GLY A 556 -18.24 -20.68 25.84
C GLY A 556 -17.75 -20.55 24.39
N MET A 557 -18.58 -20.93 23.42
CA MET A 557 -18.27 -20.81 21.98
C MET A 557 -18.59 -19.43 21.38
N SER A 558 -18.95 -18.45 22.20
CA SER A 558 -19.25 -17.08 21.78
C SER A 558 -18.50 -16.07 22.63
N ALA A 559 -18.36 -14.85 22.13
CA ALA A 559 -17.84 -13.73 22.89
C ALA A 559 -18.64 -12.47 22.57
N LYS A 560 -18.82 -11.62 23.58
CA LYS A 560 -19.39 -10.28 23.44
C LYS A 560 -18.24 -9.30 23.34
N VAL A 561 -18.27 -8.45 22.31
CA VAL A 561 -17.28 -7.40 22.07
C VAL A 561 -18.02 -6.07 22.02
N THR A 562 -17.61 -5.14 22.89
CA THR A 562 -18.13 -3.78 22.93
C THR A 562 -17.15 -2.84 22.22
N ASP A 563 -17.63 -2.04 21.25
CA ASP A 563 -16.80 -1.06 20.55
C ASP A 563 -16.92 0.33 21.22
N LYS A 564 -15.83 1.09 21.21
CA LYS A 564 -15.79 2.47 21.72
C LYS A 564 -16.55 3.45 20.83
N CYS A 565 -16.64 3.17 19.52
CA CYS A 565 -17.34 4.03 18.58
C CYS A 565 -18.87 3.99 18.77
N ASP A 566 -19.41 2.88 19.30
CA ASP A 566 -20.83 2.70 19.64
C ASP A 566 -20.94 2.04 21.03
N VAL A 567 -20.74 2.83 22.08
CA VAL A 567 -20.73 2.36 23.49
C VAL A 567 -22.02 1.60 23.89
N ASN A 568 -23.09 1.72 23.10
CA ASN A 568 -24.38 1.05 23.33
C ASN A 568 -24.61 -0.21 22.47
N GLU A 569 -23.74 -0.53 21.50
CA GLU A 569 -23.89 -1.74 20.68
C GLU A 569 -22.89 -2.84 21.11
N VAL A 570 -23.43 -3.95 21.61
CA VAL A 570 -22.66 -5.15 21.93
C VAL A 570 -22.76 -6.12 20.75
N HIS A 571 -21.62 -6.44 20.15
CA HIS A 571 -21.56 -7.41 19.07
C HIS A 571 -21.21 -8.80 19.59
N VAL A 572 -21.93 -9.81 19.09
CA VAL A 572 -21.66 -11.21 19.41
C VAL A 572 -20.80 -11.79 18.31
N VAL A 573 -19.70 -12.43 18.70
CA VAL A 573 -18.80 -13.16 17.82
C VAL A 573 -18.81 -14.63 18.24
N TRP A 574 -19.12 -15.52 17.31
CA TRP A 574 -19.12 -16.95 17.51
C TRP A 574 -17.85 -17.59 16.95
N SER A 575 -17.42 -18.70 17.56
CA SER A 575 -16.18 -19.42 17.24
C SER A 575 -14.90 -18.59 17.45
N PRO A 576 -14.60 -18.19 18.71
CA PRO A 576 -13.52 -17.25 19.08
C PRO A 576 -12.11 -17.61 18.60
N SER A 577 -11.85 -18.89 18.34
CA SER A 577 -10.53 -19.42 17.99
C SER A 577 -10.34 -19.70 16.49
N SER A 578 -11.35 -19.42 15.66
CA SER A 578 -11.31 -19.73 14.22
C SER A 578 -11.20 -18.48 13.36
N HIS A 579 -10.38 -18.54 12.30
CA HIS A 579 -10.36 -17.52 11.23
C HIS A 579 -11.71 -17.43 10.47
N PHE A 580 -12.56 -18.43 10.64
CA PHE A 580 -13.91 -18.53 10.09
C PHE A 580 -14.98 -18.23 11.16
N GLY A 581 -14.67 -17.43 12.18
CA GLY A 581 -15.69 -16.95 13.12
C GLY A 581 -16.85 -16.21 12.41
N VAL A 582 -17.97 -16.10 13.10
CA VAL A 582 -19.15 -15.35 12.63
C VAL A 582 -19.37 -14.19 13.58
N CYS A 583 -19.76 -13.02 13.08
CA CYS A 583 -20.05 -11.86 13.91
C CYS A 583 -21.40 -11.24 13.54
N SER A 584 -22.12 -10.73 14.54
CA SER A 584 -23.42 -10.08 14.33
C SER A 584 -23.36 -8.70 13.68
N CYS A 585 -22.17 -8.07 13.56
CA CYS A 585 -22.07 -6.70 13.05
C CYS A 585 -22.35 -6.60 11.53
N SER A 586 -22.82 -5.44 11.09
CA SER A 586 -23.20 -5.18 9.69
C SER A 586 -22.09 -5.46 8.67
N TRP A 587 -20.83 -5.24 9.04
CA TRP A 587 -19.67 -5.53 8.19
C TRP A 587 -19.49 -7.03 7.95
N ALA A 588 -19.64 -7.83 9.01
CA ALA A 588 -19.59 -9.29 8.91
C ALA A 588 -20.79 -9.85 8.14
N GLN A 589 -21.98 -9.26 8.29
CA GLN A 589 -23.17 -9.64 7.52
C GLN A 589 -22.99 -9.47 6.00
N LYS A 590 -22.09 -8.58 5.56
CA LYS A 590 -21.72 -8.45 4.13
C LYS A 590 -20.69 -9.47 3.66
N GLY A 591 -20.22 -10.36 4.54
CA GLY A 591 -19.21 -11.37 4.25
C GLY A 591 -17.77 -10.97 4.59
N TYR A 592 -17.54 -9.78 5.18
CA TYR A 592 -16.19 -9.24 5.38
C TYR A 592 -15.59 -9.57 6.76
N ILE A 593 -14.27 -9.45 6.91
CA ILE A 593 -13.58 -9.53 8.21
C ILE A 593 -13.80 -8.25 9.00
N CYS A 594 -14.49 -8.36 10.13
CA CYS A 594 -14.69 -7.25 11.03
C CYS A 594 -13.59 -7.18 12.09
N GLN A 595 -13.45 -5.99 12.67
CA GLN A 595 -12.53 -5.72 13.77
C GLN A 595 -12.81 -6.61 15.00
N HIS A 596 -14.08 -6.95 15.29
CA HIS A 596 -14.45 -7.77 16.44
C HIS A 596 -13.89 -9.19 16.34
N MET A 597 -13.95 -9.80 15.14
CA MET A 597 -13.37 -11.12 14.90
C MET A 597 -11.84 -11.11 15.06
N ILE A 598 -11.18 -10.07 14.56
CA ILE A 598 -9.73 -9.93 14.69
C ILE A 598 -9.35 -9.72 16.15
N LYS A 599 -10.06 -8.83 16.85
CA LYS A 599 -9.82 -8.54 18.27
C LYS A 599 -9.95 -9.79 19.12
N LEU A 600 -11.03 -10.54 18.93
CA LEU A 600 -11.24 -11.79 19.65
C LEU A 600 -10.14 -12.82 19.38
N ALA A 601 -9.71 -12.94 18.12
CA ALA A 601 -8.59 -13.82 17.77
C ALA A 601 -7.28 -13.39 18.45
N GLN A 602 -7.04 -12.09 18.64
CA GLN A 602 -5.88 -11.57 19.38
C GLN A 602 -5.97 -11.91 20.88
N VAL A 603 -7.12 -11.67 21.51
CA VAL A 603 -7.35 -11.96 22.94
C VAL A 603 -7.21 -13.45 23.24
N CYS A 604 -7.80 -14.33 22.41
CA CYS A 604 -7.71 -15.77 22.63
C CYS A 604 -6.29 -16.33 22.45
N ARG A 605 -5.45 -15.68 21.63
CA ARG A 605 -4.01 -16.01 21.54
C ARG A 605 -3.25 -15.55 22.78
N GLY A 606 -3.51 -14.34 23.27
CA GLY A 606 -2.88 -13.79 24.47
C GLY A 606 -3.17 -14.62 25.72
N ASN A 607 -4.41 -15.10 25.85
CA ASN A 607 -4.85 -15.91 26.99
C ASN A 607 -4.44 -17.40 26.88
N ARG A 608 -3.70 -17.80 25.84
CA ARG A 608 -3.30 -19.20 25.55
C ARG A 608 -4.47 -20.19 25.46
N THR A 609 -5.70 -19.71 25.28
CA THR A 609 -6.90 -20.55 25.17
C THR A 609 -7.14 -21.03 23.73
N ALA A 610 -6.54 -20.37 22.73
CA ALA A 610 -6.61 -20.78 21.32
C ALA A 610 -5.41 -21.62 20.87
N LYS A 611 -5.66 -22.58 19.98
CA LYS A 611 -4.61 -23.28 19.21
C LYS A 611 -3.76 -22.26 18.43
N GLU A 612 -2.46 -22.53 18.32
CA GLU A 612 -1.53 -21.72 17.50
C GLU A 612 -2.03 -21.61 16.05
N SER A 613 -1.97 -20.40 15.48
CA SER A 613 -2.41 -20.18 14.10
C SER A 613 -1.55 -20.95 13.13
N VAL A 614 -2.16 -21.48 12.07
CA VAL A 614 -1.44 -22.23 11.04
C VAL A 614 -0.27 -21.43 10.44
N SER A 615 -0.45 -20.14 10.18
CA SER A 615 0.63 -19.27 9.69
C SER A 615 1.82 -19.19 10.65
N LEU A 616 1.57 -19.21 11.96
CA LEU A 616 2.60 -19.17 12.99
C LEU A 616 3.28 -20.54 13.11
N LEU A 617 2.52 -21.63 13.06
CA LEU A 617 3.07 -22.98 13.01
C LEU A 617 3.96 -23.19 11.78
N GLN A 618 3.51 -22.74 10.60
CA GLN A 618 4.29 -22.80 9.36
C GLN A 618 5.55 -21.94 9.44
N TYR A 619 5.48 -20.77 10.09
CA TYR A 619 6.65 -19.97 10.38
C TYR A 619 7.66 -20.72 11.26
N TYR A 620 7.20 -21.36 12.34
CA TYR A 620 8.06 -22.20 13.17
C TYR A 620 8.63 -23.40 12.41
N HIS A 621 7.82 -24.09 11.61
CA HIS A 621 8.32 -25.17 10.74
C HIS A 621 9.36 -24.65 9.75
N ALA A 622 9.15 -23.49 9.12
CA ALA A 622 10.14 -22.91 8.21
C ALA A 622 11.44 -22.57 8.93
N LEU A 623 11.38 -22.04 10.16
CA LEU A 623 12.56 -21.82 10.99
C LEU A 623 13.27 -23.13 11.33
N VAL A 624 12.51 -24.17 11.70
CA VAL A 624 13.05 -25.50 11.98
C VAL A 624 13.69 -26.08 10.72
N ASP A 625 13.03 -26.04 9.57
CA ASP A 625 13.55 -26.55 8.30
C ASP A 625 14.84 -25.81 7.89
N LEU A 626 14.92 -24.49 8.11
CA LEU A 626 16.14 -23.70 7.93
C LEU A 626 17.29 -24.21 8.80
N LEU A 627 17.00 -24.66 10.04
CA LEU A 627 18.00 -25.27 10.92
C LEU A 627 18.44 -26.68 10.46
N HIS A 628 17.67 -27.35 9.59
CA HIS A 628 17.97 -28.69 9.08
C HIS A 628 18.69 -28.67 7.70
N LEU A 629 18.98 -27.50 7.13
CA LEU A 629 19.76 -27.39 5.89
C LEU A 629 21.20 -27.95 6.06
N PRO A 630 21.76 -28.62 5.03
CA PRO A 630 23.08 -29.23 5.10
C PRO A 630 24.20 -28.21 5.38
N PRO A 631 25.34 -28.64 5.95
CA PRO A 631 26.30 -27.77 6.66
C PRO A 631 27.26 -26.99 5.73
N GLY A 632 26.74 -26.43 4.63
CA GLY A 632 27.51 -25.59 3.70
C GLY A 632 27.55 -24.10 4.07
N ASP A 633 26.60 -23.60 4.87
CA ASP A 633 26.52 -22.18 5.23
C ASP A 633 26.25 -22.01 6.74
N SER A 634 27.31 -22.13 7.55
CA SER A 634 27.25 -21.92 9.01
C SER A 634 26.73 -20.53 9.39
N LEU A 635 27.03 -19.51 8.59
CA LEU A 635 26.60 -18.12 8.81
C LEU A 635 25.08 -17.93 8.75
N PHE A 636 24.39 -18.64 7.86
CA PHE A 636 22.92 -18.55 7.77
C PHE A 636 22.25 -19.23 8.96
N ARG A 637 22.83 -20.33 9.46
CA ARG A 637 22.34 -21.03 10.65
C ARG A 637 22.53 -20.17 11.90
N ASP A 638 23.68 -19.51 12.05
CA ASP A 638 23.95 -18.61 13.16
C ASP A 638 23.06 -17.36 13.12
N TYR A 639 22.85 -16.77 11.93
CA TYR A 639 21.93 -15.65 11.76
C TYR A 639 20.48 -16.05 12.08
N ALA A 640 20.02 -17.21 11.59
CA ALA A 640 18.67 -17.70 11.87
C ALA A 640 18.46 -18.01 13.36
N ALA A 641 19.44 -18.64 14.02
CA ALA A 641 19.42 -18.89 15.46
C ALA A 641 19.42 -17.59 16.27
N SER A 642 20.27 -16.62 15.89
CA SER A 642 20.31 -15.29 16.52
C SER A 642 18.99 -14.53 16.34
N LEU A 643 18.39 -14.59 15.14
CA LEU A 643 17.10 -13.96 14.86
C LEU A 643 15.98 -14.64 15.67
N ALA A 644 15.96 -15.96 15.74
CA ALA A 644 14.98 -16.71 16.54
C ALA A 644 15.08 -16.35 18.03
N VAL A 645 16.28 -16.29 18.59
CA VAL A 645 16.52 -15.87 19.99
C VAL A 645 16.13 -14.39 20.21
N SER A 646 16.39 -13.52 19.23
CA SER A 646 15.97 -12.12 19.31
C SER A 646 14.46 -11.97 19.29
N VAL A 647 13.76 -12.70 18.43
CA VAL A 647 12.30 -12.72 18.35
C VAL A 647 11.70 -13.30 19.62
N GLU A 648 12.25 -14.42 20.14
CA GLU A 648 11.84 -15.00 21.42
C GLU A 648 12.01 -14.02 22.58
N LYS A 649 13.13 -13.31 22.65
CA LYS A 649 13.35 -12.24 23.65
C LYS A 649 12.33 -11.11 23.53
N GLN A 650 11.97 -10.71 22.32
CA GLN A 650 10.93 -9.69 22.09
C GLN A 650 9.55 -10.19 22.50
N ILE A 651 9.19 -11.44 22.18
CA ILE A 651 7.93 -12.07 22.58
C ILE A 651 7.85 -12.18 24.12
N ASN A 652 8.94 -12.60 24.76
CA ASN A 652 9.02 -12.69 26.23
C ASN A 652 8.97 -11.30 26.89
N ALA A 653 9.56 -10.28 26.26
CA ALA A 653 9.45 -8.90 26.73
C ALA A 653 8.01 -8.37 26.62
N LEU A 654 7.26 -8.73 25.58
CA LEU A 654 5.83 -8.43 25.46
C LEU A 654 4.97 -9.19 26.48
N GLY A 655 5.37 -10.40 26.87
CA GLY A 655 4.71 -11.19 27.91
C GLY A 655 4.95 -10.71 29.35
N ASN A 656 5.92 -9.81 29.57
CA ASN A 656 6.32 -9.30 30.88
C ASN A 656 5.73 -7.91 31.20
N LEU A 657 4.66 -7.49 30.52
CA LEU A 657 3.85 -6.38 31.01
C LEU A 657 3.16 -6.81 32.32
N PRO A 658 3.22 -6.01 33.41
CA PRO A 658 2.70 -6.43 34.69
C PRO A 658 1.19 -6.67 34.58
N LYS A 659 0.76 -7.88 34.94
CA LYS A 659 -0.65 -8.17 35.22
C LYS A 659 -1.07 -7.28 36.39
N SER A 660 -1.98 -6.35 36.15
CA SER A 660 -2.65 -5.64 37.25
C SER A 660 -3.70 -6.57 37.83
N ASP A 661 -3.34 -7.32 38.87
CA ASP A 661 -4.31 -7.89 39.79
C ASP A 661 -4.32 -7.07 41.09
N ALA A 662 -5.53 -6.85 41.58
CA ALA A 662 -5.91 -5.80 42.51
C ALA A 662 -5.88 -6.25 43.99
N SER A 663 -5.87 -5.20 44.83
CA SER A 663 -6.52 -5.08 46.16
C SER A 663 -5.69 -5.17 47.45
N GLU A 664 -5.93 -4.12 48.24
CA GLU A 664 -5.99 -4.01 49.71
C GLU A 664 -4.71 -4.03 50.58
N GLY A 665 -4.28 -2.81 50.94
CA GLY A 665 -4.30 -2.35 52.34
C GLY A 665 -3.13 -2.72 53.25
N THR A 666 -2.29 -1.73 53.60
CA THR A 666 -2.18 -1.18 54.97
C THR A 666 -1.19 0.01 54.98
N VAL A 667 -1.62 1.05 55.71
CA VAL A 667 -1.05 2.37 55.95
C VAL A 667 0.31 2.34 56.66
N GLN A 668 1.25 3.23 56.26
CA GLN A 668 1.95 4.13 57.18
C GLN A 668 2.66 5.31 56.47
N LYS A 669 2.87 6.37 57.25
CA LYS A 669 2.80 7.79 56.94
C LYS A 669 4.15 8.46 57.29
N GLN A 670 4.61 9.43 56.51
CA GLN A 670 5.52 10.56 56.87
C GLN A 670 5.85 11.30 55.55
N VAL A 671 5.23 12.43 55.16
CA VAL A 671 5.23 13.82 55.68
C VAL A 671 6.59 14.53 55.61
N ALA A 672 6.67 15.48 54.66
CA ALA A 672 7.29 16.83 54.68
C ALA A 672 7.80 17.16 53.25
N GLY A 673 7.51 18.26 52.55
CA GLY A 673 6.72 19.47 52.78
C GLY A 673 7.12 20.53 51.74
N GLU A 674 6.12 21.16 51.11
CA GLU A 674 6.03 22.63 50.82
C GLU A 674 6.99 23.30 49.78
N VAL A 675 6.64 24.23 48.85
CA VAL A 675 5.55 25.22 48.61
C VAL A 675 5.54 25.53 47.08
N ALA A 676 4.46 25.39 46.30
CA ALA A 676 3.39 26.34 45.89
C ALA A 676 3.79 27.72 45.28
N THR A 677 3.26 28.05 44.09
CA THR A 677 2.47 29.28 43.83
C THR A 677 1.69 29.13 42.51
N ASP A 678 0.37 29.31 42.62
CA ASP A 678 -0.65 29.38 41.58
C ASP A 678 -0.61 30.66 40.73
N LEU A 679 -1.15 30.61 39.52
CA LEU A 679 -1.98 31.67 38.93
C LEU A 679 -3.01 31.06 37.95
N ASP A 680 -4.29 31.21 38.29
CA ASP A 680 -5.48 30.92 37.48
C ASP A 680 -5.68 31.90 36.31
N GLY A 681 -6.37 31.46 35.25
CA GLY A 681 -6.80 32.30 34.13
C GLY A 681 -7.57 31.56 33.02
N GLU A 682 -8.89 31.51 33.20
CA GLU A 682 -10.01 31.00 32.39
C GLU A 682 -9.97 30.87 30.83
N LEU A 683 -10.61 29.78 30.39
CA LEU A 683 -11.54 29.57 29.26
C LEU A 683 -11.30 30.26 27.89
N SER A 684 -11.21 29.42 26.85
CA SER A 684 -12.16 29.50 25.73
C SER A 684 -12.41 28.14 25.07
N LYS A 685 -13.69 27.89 24.80
CA LYS A 685 -14.31 26.64 24.34
C LYS A 685 -14.13 26.46 22.82
N MET A 686 -13.70 25.29 22.36
CA MET A 686 -13.92 24.81 20.99
C MET A 686 -15.03 23.76 20.98
N PRO A 687 -16.06 23.86 20.12
CA PRO A 687 -17.11 22.86 20.04
C PRO A 687 -16.65 21.67 19.19
N MET A 688 -16.73 20.48 19.78
CA MET A 688 -16.75 19.21 19.04
C MET A 688 -18.05 19.13 18.24
N SER A 689 -17.94 19.14 16.92
CA SER A 689 -19.05 18.89 16.01
C SER A 689 -19.48 17.43 16.14
N ARG A 690 -20.68 17.26 16.69
CA ARG A 690 -21.46 16.01 16.74
C ARG A 690 -21.86 15.59 15.33
N ASP A 691 -21.55 14.36 14.96
CA ASP A 691 -22.24 13.66 13.88
C ASP A 691 -23.70 13.47 14.28
N ARG A 692 -24.60 14.17 13.58
CA ARG A 692 -26.04 13.88 13.62
C ARG A 692 -26.35 12.98 12.43
N GLY A 693 -26.60 11.70 12.73
CA GLY A 693 -27.38 10.85 11.86
C GLY A 693 -28.73 11.50 11.56
N ARG A 694 -29.08 11.60 10.29
CA ARG A 694 -30.41 12.02 9.85
C ARG A 694 -31.01 10.91 9.00
N ALA A 695 -31.98 10.24 9.61
CA ALA A 695 -32.99 9.46 8.91
C ALA A 695 -33.87 10.40 8.06
N CYS A 696 -34.15 9.97 6.84
CA CYS A 696 -35.26 10.34 5.95
C CYS A 696 -35.08 9.43 4.72
N SER A 697 -36.07 8.81 4.09
CA SER A 697 -37.50 8.63 4.26
C SER A 697 -37.89 7.86 2.98
N GLU A 698 -38.63 6.78 3.11
CA GLU A 698 -39.19 6.02 1.98
C GLU A 698 -40.12 6.90 1.14
N ASN A 699 -39.99 6.78 -0.19
CA ASN A 699 -41.07 6.65 -1.18
C ASN A 699 -40.57 7.02 -2.59
N ALA A 700 -40.40 6.00 -3.44
CA ALA A 700 -40.92 5.93 -4.82
C ALA A 700 -40.43 4.63 -5.49
N GLU A 701 -41.36 3.67 -5.57
CA GLU A 701 -41.54 2.59 -6.55
C GLU A 701 -41.16 3.04 -7.99
N ASP A 702 -40.87 2.21 -9.00
CA ASP A 702 -40.63 0.78 -9.20
C ASP A 702 -40.07 0.66 -10.63
N ALA A 703 -39.17 -0.31 -10.88
CA ALA A 703 -39.04 -1.02 -12.16
C ALA A 703 -38.19 -2.27 -11.95
N ILE A 704 -38.87 -3.40 -11.97
CA ILE A 704 -38.48 -4.74 -11.50
C ILE A 704 -37.96 -5.62 -12.63
N SER A 705 -36.98 -6.47 -12.32
CA SER A 705 -37.00 -7.93 -12.59
C SER A 705 -35.88 -8.55 -11.74
N GLY A 706 -36.04 -9.47 -10.79
CA GLY A 706 -37.03 -10.49 -10.41
C GLY A 706 -36.14 -11.61 -9.80
N SER A 707 -36.37 -12.26 -8.67
CA SER A 707 -37.59 -12.65 -7.94
C SER A 707 -37.19 -12.99 -6.48
N GLU A 708 -37.86 -12.39 -5.50
CA GLU A 708 -37.86 -12.81 -4.08
C GLU A 708 -39.33 -12.81 -3.61
N MET A 709 -39.70 -13.83 -2.84
CA MET A 709 -41.03 -14.01 -2.25
C MET A 709 -40.81 -14.21 -0.75
N GLU A 710 -41.16 -13.21 0.07
CA GLU A 710 -41.17 -13.30 1.53
C GLU A 710 -42.59 -13.56 2.04
N MET A 711 -42.69 -14.38 3.09
CA MET A 711 -43.86 -14.48 3.95
C MET A 711 -43.41 -14.40 5.42
N ASP A 712 -44.10 -13.55 6.18
CA ASP A 712 -44.10 -13.39 7.64
C ASP A 712 -44.34 -14.71 8.39
N PRO A 713 -43.87 -14.85 9.64
CA PRO A 713 -44.85 -14.81 10.73
C PRO A 713 -44.38 -14.24 12.09
N SER A 714 -45.38 -13.75 12.81
CA SER A 714 -45.44 -13.31 14.19
C SER A 714 -45.16 -14.39 15.26
N LEU A 715 -44.69 -13.91 16.43
CA LEU A 715 -44.83 -14.40 17.82
C LEU A 715 -45.15 -15.88 18.08
N CYS A 716 -44.28 -16.56 18.84
CA CYS A 716 -44.70 -17.17 20.12
C CYS A 716 -43.51 -17.48 21.04
N SER A 717 -43.72 -17.26 22.34
CA SER A 717 -42.82 -17.50 23.46
C SER A 717 -43.00 -18.91 24.00
N THR A 718 -41.93 -19.60 24.42
CA THR A 718 -42.00 -20.61 25.51
C THR A 718 -40.62 -20.92 26.08
N LYS A 719 -40.56 -20.97 27.42
CA LYS A 719 -39.42 -21.33 28.28
C LYS A 719 -39.35 -22.84 28.50
N ALA A 720 -38.14 -23.39 28.60
CA ALA A 720 -37.68 -24.48 29.49
C ALA A 720 -36.27 -24.88 29.02
N GLY A 721 -35.28 -25.30 29.80
CA GLY A 721 -35.10 -25.64 31.21
C GLY A 721 -33.69 -26.25 31.27
N ALA A 722 -32.85 -25.78 32.19
CA ALA A 722 -31.50 -26.30 32.38
C ALA A 722 -31.55 -27.60 33.20
N ASP A 723 -30.65 -28.55 32.92
CA ASP A 723 -30.03 -29.40 33.95
C ASP A 723 -28.70 -30.06 33.49
N ASP A 724 -27.74 -29.90 34.39
CA ASP A 724 -26.44 -30.49 34.73
C ASP A 724 -25.92 -31.80 34.08
N VAL A 725 -24.64 -31.81 33.66
CA VAL A 725 -23.76 -33.02 33.63
C VAL A 725 -22.31 -32.60 33.90
N THR A 726 -21.84 -32.82 35.13
CA THR A 726 -20.53 -32.42 35.68
C THR A 726 -19.47 -33.55 35.74
N SER A 727 -19.58 -34.63 34.95
CA SER A 727 -18.70 -35.81 35.10
C SER A 727 -17.57 -35.98 34.07
N THR A 728 -17.45 -35.09 33.08
CA THR A 728 -16.48 -35.27 31.97
C THR A 728 -15.14 -34.54 32.16
N VAL A 729 -15.00 -33.73 33.21
CA VAL A 729 -13.86 -32.79 33.39
C VAL A 729 -12.61 -33.43 34.00
N GLN A 730 -12.74 -34.54 34.75
CA GLN A 730 -11.59 -35.19 35.39
C GLN A 730 -10.72 -36.01 34.42
N ASN A 731 -11.29 -36.64 33.39
CA ASN A 731 -10.52 -37.54 32.51
C ASN A 731 -9.70 -36.80 31.43
N GLU A 732 -10.05 -35.56 31.08
CA GLU A 732 -9.30 -34.76 30.09
C GLU A 732 -8.08 -34.05 30.71
N THR A 733 -8.07 -33.83 32.03
CA THR A 733 -6.96 -33.17 32.75
C THR A 733 -5.75 -34.08 32.91
N ASP A 734 -5.97 -35.40 33.05
CA ASP A 734 -4.89 -36.38 33.22
C ASP A 734 -4.17 -36.71 31.89
N MET A 735 -4.87 -36.70 30.75
CA MET A 735 -4.22 -36.87 29.44
C MET A 735 -3.44 -35.63 28.96
N ALA A 736 -3.84 -34.43 29.40
CA ALA A 736 -3.17 -33.17 29.04
C ALA A 736 -1.82 -33.02 29.77
N THR A 737 -1.73 -33.49 31.02
CA THR A 737 -0.51 -33.46 31.83
C THR A 737 0.53 -34.47 31.36
N GLU A 738 0.11 -35.66 30.90
CA GLU A 738 1.01 -36.68 30.35
C GLU A 738 1.67 -36.27 29.01
N ASN A 739 0.91 -35.62 28.12
CA ASN A 739 1.44 -35.09 26.86
C ASN A 739 2.37 -33.88 27.07
N HIS A 740 2.12 -33.10 28.13
CA HIS A 740 2.94 -31.95 28.52
C HIS A 740 4.31 -32.36 29.06
N GLU A 741 4.38 -33.39 29.92
CA GLU A 741 5.66 -33.94 30.38
C GLU A 741 6.50 -34.49 29.22
N ARG A 742 5.85 -35.11 28.23
CA ARG A 742 6.52 -35.69 27.06
C ARG A 742 7.13 -34.62 26.14
N CYS A 743 6.46 -33.47 26.00
CA CYS A 743 6.94 -32.33 25.22
C CYS A 743 8.09 -31.59 25.93
N ALA A 744 7.97 -31.37 27.24
CA ALA A 744 9.03 -30.77 28.06
C ALA A 744 10.29 -31.65 28.13
N LYS A 745 10.14 -32.99 28.19
CA LYS A 745 11.25 -33.95 28.10
C LYS A 745 11.94 -33.92 26.72
N ARG A 746 11.20 -33.74 25.63
CA ARG A 746 11.77 -33.59 24.27
C ARG A 746 12.52 -32.27 24.07
N LEU A 747 12.03 -31.16 24.61
CA LEU A 747 12.70 -29.86 24.55
C LEU A 747 13.97 -29.82 25.41
N LYS A 748 13.96 -30.44 26.60
CA LYS A 748 15.17 -30.64 27.39
C LYS A 748 16.17 -31.54 26.67
N PHE A 749 15.73 -32.63 26.04
CA PHE A 749 16.61 -33.52 25.28
C PHE A 749 17.30 -32.81 24.09
N CYS A 750 16.57 -31.96 23.34
CA CYS A 750 17.15 -31.15 22.28
C CYS A 750 18.12 -30.07 22.81
N SER A 751 17.83 -29.46 23.96
CA SER A 751 18.72 -28.48 24.60
C SER A 751 20.01 -29.11 25.15
N THR A 752 19.94 -30.33 25.70
CA THR A 752 21.13 -31.02 26.21
C THR A 752 22.02 -31.48 25.07
N ARG A 753 21.41 -32.03 24.01
CA ARG A 753 22.15 -32.51 22.82
C ARG A 753 22.76 -31.37 21.99
N ALA A 754 22.15 -30.18 22.01
CA ALA A 754 22.74 -28.98 21.41
C ALA A 754 23.94 -28.42 22.21
N ARG A 755 24.08 -28.74 23.50
CA ARG A 755 25.26 -28.37 24.30
C ARG A 755 26.39 -29.38 24.14
N GLU A 756 26.06 -30.67 24.10
CA GLU A 756 27.05 -31.75 23.89
C GLU A 756 27.76 -31.68 22.52
N TYR A 757 27.15 -31.04 21.51
CA TYR A 757 27.74 -30.85 20.17
C TYR A 757 28.50 -29.53 19.97
N VAL A 758 28.52 -28.65 20.98
CA VAL A 758 29.30 -27.38 20.95
C VAL A 758 30.62 -27.55 21.71
N ASP A 759 30.73 -28.60 22.54
CA ASP A 759 31.94 -28.95 23.29
C ASP A 759 32.78 -30.08 22.63
N GLU A 760 32.36 -30.60 21.45
CA GLU A 760 33.17 -31.38 20.50
C GLU A 760 33.51 -30.54 19.26
#